data_AF-A0A9W9RDI0-F1
#
_entry.id   AF-A0A9W9RDI0-F1
#
_cell.length_a   1.000
_cell.length_b   1.000
_cell.length_c   1.000
_cell.angle_alpha   90.00
_cell.angle_beta   90.00
_cell.angle_gamma   90.00
#
_symmetry.space_group_name_H-M   'P 1'
#
loop_
_entity.id
_entity.type
_entity.pdbx_description
1 polymer ?
#
loop_
_entity_poly.entity_id
_entity_poly.type
_entity_poly.pdbx_seq_one_letter_code
_entity_poly.pdbx_strand_id
1 'polypeptide(L)'
;MPWQLCPPKRTKKTKIEPEDTVVSSQSTEKPHQSPSGSQLHDDSTSVNRKLASGNPATKIPDNQELAPNHAPAAEQKPASTQEQADRLKNLGTSTINTGLWTEAQKKLDDDDLRRLKQFINIGGGDLHRAVEERLKTIRDSRLEIEVNGKKHNVREGAKKVLDTLCRFEPVIKAATAAESHASLAWGGISAFLPFLATALSQTDDALDDLEAISNILVKFRAIEVVYDLSDSKSAESVHMRDCHNKLWSKTVELYGKILEHQIKLMHHYEKNQFSRMTRNMTLQPIGDFRGIKKVEEAADEFLKIIDNSAIQTIDRGLRSLGDTVNRNLELTRQVYQNTRDIGQRQLLANLPRAESAGFDDILDDMELPQCHANTRREVLEEFGSWANGEGGANCVFWLRGMAGTGKSTIARTFAQQLHDKGRLGASFFFSRVQDDRNKARKFFTTLALDLSQKVSGFSRCLGDSLLKYGNVETKSLATQWRCLILEPLEDLSSSLLAPLDLVLVVDALDELQSPEAVIHLIDLLLTAKKLKMIQLRVLVTSRNETHIVKRFSEQSGVTWLSLEDEGLSDSTKRDISIYVRHKLSLIAEKEDLKDWPAEEETQQLLRFSGGLFIAAATACRYLERSDLPELKLPEFVSAGRSANKGTAALDDMYRYILDRMLTEGTDLDEIKQYFKVIVGTILISREPLSISEIAELLGLPSRYIRPILKPLTSFLIVPESDNRPIQLFHLSFRDFLTNKERCDDEAMLINEDEAHRNLFRFCLEYLSSSPSLLKKDICELNHPGTLSSEIQREKVIEQIPRTVQYSCQYWALHLKYANTSKSGAMEISKAFNFISTHLLHWIEVLTLIGRIDDAVAGIAKLKSVTVVSQVSSRS
;
A
#
# COMPACT_ATOMS: atom_id res chain seq x y z
N MET A 1 -2.23 -32.16 44.55
CA MET A 1 -2.39 -33.60 44.19
C MET A 1 -2.27 -33.71 42.68
N PRO A 2 -1.56 -34.71 42.13
CA PRO A 2 -1.52 -34.93 40.69
C PRO A 2 -2.81 -35.61 40.22
N TRP A 3 -3.52 -35.00 39.29
CA TRP A 3 -4.71 -35.59 38.68
C TRP A 3 -4.28 -36.50 37.52
N GLN A 4 -4.33 -37.82 37.72
CA GLN A 4 -4.18 -38.80 36.65
C GLN A 4 -5.57 -39.20 36.14
N LEU A 5 -5.93 -38.79 34.93
CA LEU A 5 -7.07 -39.33 34.21
C LEU A 5 -6.80 -40.80 33.89
N CYS A 6 -7.59 -41.71 34.49
CA CYS A 6 -7.49 -43.14 34.24
C CYS A 6 -8.35 -43.55 33.05
N PRO A 7 -7.83 -44.30 32.05
CA PRO A 7 -8.66 -44.89 31.01
C PRO A 7 -9.47 -46.10 31.55
N PRO A 8 -10.68 -46.36 31.03
CA PRO A 8 -11.52 -47.44 31.52
C PRO A 8 -10.96 -48.83 31.19
N LYS A 9 -11.14 -49.78 32.13
CA LYS A 9 -10.65 -51.15 32.02
C LYS A 9 -11.42 -51.95 30.96
N ARG A 10 -10.69 -52.59 30.03
CA ARG A 10 -11.24 -53.65 29.16
C ARG A 10 -11.66 -54.87 29.99
N THR A 11 -12.95 -55.17 30.05
CA THR A 11 -13.45 -56.52 30.38
C THR A 11 -13.51 -57.38 29.10
N LYS A 12 -13.31 -58.69 29.25
CA LYS A 12 -13.16 -59.65 28.13
C LYS A 12 -14.33 -60.64 28.13
N LYS A 13 -14.75 -60.99 26.92
CA LYS A 13 -15.44 -62.24 26.51
C LYS A 13 -16.86 -62.50 27.05
N THR A 14 -17.80 -62.52 26.11
CA THR A 14 -18.62 -63.72 25.84
C THR A 14 -18.38 -64.13 24.38
N LYS A 15 -18.50 -65.43 24.10
CA LYS A 15 -18.17 -66.08 22.82
C LYS A 15 -19.38 -66.90 22.38
N ILE A 16 -19.94 -66.61 21.22
CA ILE A 16 -20.87 -67.50 20.50
C ILE A 16 -20.40 -67.53 19.03
N GLU A 17 -20.49 -68.72 18.43
CA GLU A 17 -19.91 -69.09 17.13
C GLU A 17 -20.96 -69.02 15.99
N PRO A 18 -20.58 -69.23 14.70
CA PRO A 18 -21.23 -68.57 13.57
C PRO A 18 -22.30 -69.43 12.88
N GLU A 19 -23.07 -68.79 11.99
CA GLU A 19 -23.72 -69.46 10.86
C GLU A 19 -23.27 -68.82 9.54
N ASP A 20 -22.87 -69.66 8.59
CA ASP A 20 -22.60 -69.28 7.20
C ASP A 20 -23.90 -69.14 6.41
N THR A 21 -23.98 -68.17 5.48
CA THR A 21 -24.80 -68.37 4.27
C THR A 21 -24.17 -67.66 3.08
N VAL A 22 -24.34 -68.26 1.90
CA VAL A 22 -23.51 -68.08 0.72
C VAL A 22 -24.36 -67.79 -0.52
N VAL A 23 -23.80 -67.01 -1.46
CA VAL A 23 -24.16 -66.85 -2.89
C VAL A 23 -25.34 -65.95 -3.31
N SER A 24 -24.98 -65.10 -4.29
CA SER A 24 -25.70 -64.58 -5.48
C SER A 24 -25.75 -63.04 -5.52
N SER A 25 -25.12 -62.30 -6.44
CA SER A 25 -24.83 -62.40 -7.89
C SER A 25 -25.96 -61.87 -8.81
N GLN A 26 -25.61 -60.81 -9.56
CA GLN A 26 -26.22 -60.19 -10.77
C GLN A 26 -26.41 -58.68 -10.54
N SER A 27 -25.75 -57.72 -11.23
CA SER A 27 -25.41 -57.50 -12.65
C SER A 27 -26.53 -56.83 -13.47
N THR A 28 -26.39 -55.54 -13.77
CA THR A 28 -26.88 -54.91 -15.01
C THR A 28 -26.16 -53.58 -15.32
N GLU A 29 -25.34 -53.63 -16.38
CA GLU A 29 -25.14 -52.57 -17.39
C GLU A 29 -26.51 -52.03 -17.93
N LYS A 30 -26.70 -50.89 -18.63
CA LYS A 30 -25.84 -49.82 -19.22
C LYS A 30 -26.72 -48.56 -19.56
N PRO A 31 -26.37 -47.57 -20.44
CA PRO A 31 -26.81 -46.17 -20.30
C PRO A 31 -27.77 -45.71 -21.43
N HIS A 32 -27.70 -44.41 -21.80
CA HIS A 32 -28.44 -43.64 -22.83
C HIS A 32 -29.61 -42.81 -22.24
N GLN A 33 -30.00 -41.63 -22.79
CA GLN A 33 -29.52 -40.87 -23.96
C GLN A 33 -29.90 -39.38 -23.83
N SER A 34 -29.25 -38.51 -24.61
CA SER A 34 -29.63 -37.10 -24.84
C SER A 34 -30.90 -36.98 -25.71
N PRO A 35 -31.53 -35.79 -25.72
CA PRO A 35 -31.66 -35.02 -26.97
C PRO A 35 -31.33 -33.52 -26.73
N SER A 36 -30.63 -32.73 -27.57
CA SER A 36 -30.82 -32.34 -28.98
C SER A 36 -32.20 -31.73 -29.29
N GLY A 37 -32.35 -30.47 -29.76
CA GLY A 37 -31.41 -29.38 -30.01
C GLY A 37 -31.98 -28.33 -30.99
N SER A 38 -31.44 -27.09 -30.98
CA SER A 38 -31.57 -26.03 -32.00
C SER A 38 -30.75 -24.81 -31.51
N GLN A 39 -29.61 -24.41 -32.08
CA GLN A 39 -29.40 -23.70 -33.37
C GLN A 39 -30.39 -22.54 -33.55
N LEU A 40 -30.00 -21.28 -33.83
CA LEU A 40 -28.78 -20.68 -34.42
C LEU A 40 -28.35 -19.42 -33.60
N HIS A 41 -27.23 -18.72 -33.80
CA HIS A 41 -26.11 -18.82 -34.76
C HIS A 41 -24.80 -18.24 -34.18
N ASP A 42 -23.74 -18.41 -34.96
CA ASP A 42 -22.39 -17.79 -35.03
C ASP A 42 -22.43 -16.24 -35.17
N ASP A 43 -21.34 -15.45 -35.03
CA ASP A 43 -19.88 -15.69 -35.18
C ASP A 43 -19.08 -15.41 -33.88
N SER A 44 -18.11 -16.24 -33.44
CA SER A 44 -16.81 -16.60 -34.06
C SER A 44 -15.80 -15.42 -34.08
N THR A 45 -14.52 -15.51 -33.67
CA THR A 45 -13.69 -16.51 -32.95
C THR A 45 -12.55 -15.73 -32.24
N SER A 46 -12.17 -15.97 -30.98
CA SER A 46 -11.28 -17.04 -30.44
C SER A 46 -9.80 -16.98 -30.93
N VAL A 47 -8.75 -17.29 -30.15
CA VAL A 47 -8.62 -17.55 -28.69
C VAL A 47 -7.13 -17.51 -28.26
N ASN A 48 -6.89 -17.31 -26.96
CA ASN A 48 -5.63 -17.45 -26.22
C ASN A 48 -4.74 -18.69 -26.56
N ARG A 49 -3.42 -18.61 -26.29
CA ARG A 49 -2.79 -19.22 -25.07
C ARG A 49 -1.26 -19.08 -24.93
N LYS A 50 -0.88 -18.72 -23.69
CA LYS A 50 0.25 -19.19 -22.83
C LYS A 50 1.44 -19.98 -23.43
N LEU A 51 2.65 -19.62 -23.00
CA LEU A 51 3.71 -20.40 -22.28
C LEU A 51 4.96 -19.48 -22.20
N ALA A 52 5.57 -19.14 -21.05
CA ALA A 52 6.24 -19.90 -19.97
C ALA A 52 7.75 -20.20 -20.21
N SER A 53 8.60 -19.56 -19.38
CA SER A 53 9.96 -19.97 -18.90
C SER A 53 11.12 -20.33 -19.86
N GLY A 54 12.31 -19.76 -19.58
CA GLY A 54 13.54 -20.59 -19.46
C GLY A 54 14.76 -20.28 -20.36
N ASN A 55 15.71 -19.52 -19.82
CA ASN A 55 17.16 -19.39 -20.18
C ASN A 55 17.95 -20.74 -20.21
N PRO A 56 19.27 -20.84 -20.57
CA PRO A 56 20.24 -19.84 -21.12
C PRO A 56 21.28 -20.38 -22.18
N ALA A 57 22.28 -19.54 -22.54
CA ALA A 57 23.75 -19.85 -22.60
C ALA A 57 24.55 -19.94 -23.95
N THR A 58 25.59 -19.08 -24.02
CA THR A 58 26.99 -19.26 -24.54
C THR A 58 27.37 -19.51 -26.02
N LYS A 59 27.96 -18.44 -26.62
CA LYS A 59 29.29 -18.31 -27.29
C LYS A 59 29.80 -19.32 -28.37
N ILE A 60 29.97 -18.80 -29.61
CA ILE A 60 31.25 -18.63 -30.40
C ILE A 60 32.15 -19.89 -30.55
N PRO A 61 32.47 -20.36 -31.80
CA PRO A 61 33.58 -19.74 -32.57
C PRO A 61 33.49 -19.72 -34.11
N ASP A 62 34.49 -19.06 -34.72
CA ASP A 62 34.63 -18.68 -36.13
C ASP A 62 35.07 -19.79 -37.11
N ASN A 63 34.77 -19.53 -38.38
CA ASN A 63 35.72 -19.34 -39.51
C ASN A 63 35.72 -20.29 -40.74
N GLN A 64 35.99 -19.62 -41.87
CA GLN A 64 36.55 -20.06 -43.16
C GLN A 64 35.66 -20.59 -44.31
N GLU A 65 35.43 -19.65 -45.24
CA GLU A 65 35.65 -19.74 -46.70
C GLU A 65 34.87 -20.75 -47.55
N LEU A 66 34.04 -20.20 -48.46
CA LEU A 66 34.15 -20.42 -49.92
C LEU A 66 33.33 -19.36 -50.68
N ALA A 67 33.94 -18.70 -51.65
CA ALA A 67 33.33 -17.82 -52.65
C ALA A 67 33.76 -18.33 -54.05
N PRO A 68 33.21 -17.85 -55.19
CA PRO A 68 32.18 -16.81 -55.37
C PRO A 68 30.99 -17.23 -56.28
N ASN A 69 29.92 -16.43 -56.35
CA ASN A 69 29.48 -15.78 -57.60
C ASN A 69 28.17 -14.95 -57.49
N HIS A 70 28.10 -13.92 -58.33
CA HIS A 70 26.93 -13.08 -58.65
C HIS A 70 26.23 -12.30 -57.51
N ALA A 71 26.80 -11.15 -57.18
CA ALA A 71 26.02 -10.01 -56.67
C ALA A 71 25.46 -9.18 -57.86
N PRO A 72 24.22 -8.65 -57.78
CA PRO A 72 23.81 -7.52 -58.62
C PRO A 72 24.57 -6.25 -58.18
N ALA A 73 24.83 -5.34 -59.12
CA ALA A 73 25.67 -4.18 -58.90
C ALA A 73 25.15 -3.27 -57.77
N ALA A 74 25.90 -3.18 -56.68
CA ALA A 74 25.72 -2.14 -55.67
C ALA A 74 26.31 -0.82 -56.19
N GLU A 75 25.48 0.22 -56.30
CA GLU A 75 25.96 1.58 -56.56
C GLU A 75 26.84 2.03 -55.40
N GLN A 76 28.15 2.14 -55.66
CA GLN A 76 29.09 2.72 -54.70
C GLN A 76 28.78 4.21 -54.54
N LYS A 77 28.24 4.60 -53.38
CA LYS A 77 28.25 6.02 -52.98
C LYS A 77 29.71 6.47 -52.82
N PRO A 78 30.06 7.69 -53.27
CA PRO A 78 31.43 8.18 -53.20
C PRO A 78 31.89 8.30 -51.74
N ALA A 79 33.17 7.97 -51.50
CA ALA A 79 33.73 7.83 -50.15
C ALA A 79 33.60 9.10 -49.28
N SER A 80 33.61 10.28 -49.90
CA SER A 80 33.46 11.58 -49.22
C SER A 80 32.13 11.71 -48.46
N THR A 81 31.02 11.19 -49.00
CA THR A 81 29.69 11.37 -48.39
C THR A 81 29.51 10.54 -47.11
N GLN A 82 30.18 9.40 -47.01
CA GLN A 82 30.15 8.57 -45.80
C GLN A 82 31.01 9.20 -44.69
N GLU A 83 32.19 9.70 -45.03
CA GLU A 83 33.07 10.38 -44.08
C GLU A 83 32.42 11.65 -43.50
N GLN A 84 31.79 12.47 -44.35
CA GLN A 84 30.99 13.62 -43.93
C GLN A 84 29.86 13.24 -42.96
N ALA A 85 29.16 12.14 -43.21
CA ALA A 85 28.09 11.65 -42.34
C ALA A 85 28.61 11.17 -40.98
N ASP A 86 29.78 10.54 -40.93
CA ASP A 86 30.38 10.07 -39.68
C ASP A 86 31.03 11.21 -38.87
N ARG A 87 31.61 12.22 -39.55
CA ARG A 87 32.00 13.51 -38.92
C ARG A 87 30.81 14.22 -38.28
N LEU A 88 29.65 14.22 -38.94
CA LEU A 88 28.41 14.83 -38.45
C LEU A 88 27.79 14.09 -37.24
N LYS A 89 27.93 12.76 -37.16
CA LYS A 89 27.56 11.98 -35.95
C LYS A 89 28.45 12.33 -34.75
N ASN A 90 29.75 12.53 -35.00
CA ASN A 90 30.75 12.82 -33.97
C ASN A 90 30.90 14.33 -33.64
N LEU A 91 29.97 15.16 -34.11
CA LEU A 91 30.02 16.62 -33.96
C LEU A 91 30.10 17.07 -32.49
N GLY A 92 29.44 16.36 -31.57
CA GLY A 92 29.47 16.61 -30.12
C GLY A 92 30.76 16.21 -29.40
N THR A 93 31.73 15.64 -30.11
CA THR A 93 33.06 15.25 -29.59
C THR A 93 34.21 15.80 -30.43
N SER A 94 33.92 16.57 -31.49
CA SER A 94 34.93 17.06 -32.43
C SER A 94 35.57 18.37 -31.96
N THR A 95 36.85 18.30 -31.60
CA THR A 95 37.66 19.44 -31.13
C THR A 95 38.53 20.07 -32.23
N ILE A 96 38.12 19.97 -33.50
CA ILE A 96 38.83 20.58 -34.64
C ILE A 96 38.92 22.10 -34.44
N ASN A 97 40.15 22.62 -34.43
CA ASN A 97 40.50 24.03 -34.37
C ASN A 97 40.83 24.51 -35.80
N THR A 98 40.16 25.57 -36.22
CA THR A 98 40.17 26.08 -37.61
C THR A 98 40.82 27.45 -37.74
N GLY A 99 41.15 28.09 -36.61
CA GLY A 99 41.62 29.47 -36.53
C GLY A 99 40.55 30.53 -36.84
N LEU A 100 39.32 30.14 -37.20
CA LEU A 100 38.26 31.05 -37.65
C LEU A 100 37.90 32.09 -36.58
N TRP A 101 37.78 31.69 -35.32
CA TRP A 101 37.46 32.60 -34.22
C TRP A 101 38.63 33.52 -33.88
N THR A 102 39.85 33.01 -34.03
CA THR A 102 41.09 33.79 -33.83
C THR A 102 41.18 34.93 -34.85
N GLU A 103 40.90 34.66 -36.12
CA GLU A 103 40.92 35.67 -37.19
C GLU A 103 39.70 36.59 -37.19
N ALA A 104 38.55 36.13 -36.66
CA ALA A 104 37.39 36.98 -36.41
C ALA A 104 37.66 37.99 -35.29
N GLN A 105 38.31 37.55 -34.20
CA GLN A 105 38.64 38.41 -33.05
C GLN A 105 39.60 39.55 -33.42
N LYS A 106 40.61 39.29 -34.28
CA LYS A 106 41.60 40.28 -34.73
C LYS A 106 41.01 41.50 -35.46
N LYS A 107 39.74 41.44 -35.86
CA LYS A 107 39.02 42.52 -36.57
C LYS A 107 38.18 43.42 -35.65
N LEU A 108 38.24 43.20 -34.34
CA LEU A 108 37.46 43.91 -33.32
C LEU A 108 38.37 44.78 -32.45
N ASP A 109 37.78 45.79 -31.80
CA ASP A 109 38.50 46.67 -30.87
C ASP A 109 38.86 45.94 -29.56
N ASP A 110 40.10 46.14 -29.09
CA ASP A 110 40.63 45.47 -27.90
C ASP A 110 39.96 45.91 -26.60
N ASP A 111 39.42 47.14 -26.50
CA ASP A 111 38.72 47.59 -25.29
C ASP A 111 37.32 47.01 -25.22
N ASP A 112 36.57 47.07 -26.33
CA ASP A 112 35.25 46.46 -26.47
C ASP A 112 35.29 44.96 -26.15
N LEU A 113 36.33 44.26 -26.62
CA LEU A 113 36.50 42.83 -26.42
C LEU A 113 36.91 42.46 -24.97
N ARG A 114 37.65 43.34 -24.27
CA ARG A 114 37.91 43.20 -22.82
C ARG A 114 36.64 43.36 -22.01
N ARG A 115 35.79 44.32 -22.34
CA ARG A 115 34.49 44.54 -21.68
C ARG A 115 33.54 43.36 -21.88
N LEU A 116 33.43 42.82 -23.10
CA LEU A 116 32.64 41.62 -23.38
C LEU A 116 33.11 40.42 -22.53
N LYS A 117 34.42 40.23 -22.40
CA LYS A 117 35.00 39.18 -21.53
C LYS A 117 34.61 39.37 -20.06
N GLN A 118 34.63 40.60 -19.53
CA GLN A 118 34.20 40.90 -18.17
C GLN A 118 32.69 40.68 -17.95
N PHE A 119 31.86 41.11 -18.91
CA PHE A 119 30.40 40.92 -18.86
C PHE A 119 30.03 39.42 -18.83
N ILE A 120 30.71 38.59 -19.63
CA ILE A 120 30.49 37.14 -19.63
C ILE A 120 31.05 36.51 -18.34
N ASN A 121 32.27 36.87 -17.91
CA ASN A 121 33.00 36.21 -16.84
C ASN A 121 32.90 36.92 -15.48
N ILE A 122 31.72 36.89 -14.87
CA ILE A 122 31.42 37.54 -13.57
C ILE A 122 32.27 36.96 -12.40
N GLY A 123 32.92 35.81 -12.58
CA GLY A 123 33.70 35.11 -11.54
C GLY A 123 35.22 35.10 -11.71
N GLY A 124 35.78 35.69 -12.77
CA GLY A 124 37.24 35.77 -12.99
C GLY A 124 37.96 34.45 -13.31
N GLY A 125 37.23 33.42 -13.76
CA GLY A 125 37.79 32.10 -14.11
C GLY A 125 38.18 31.95 -15.58
N ASP A 126 38.44 30.71 -16.01
CA ASP A 126 38.51 30.38 -17.44
C ASP A 126 37.13 30.57 -18.09
N LEU A 127 37.11 31.28 -19.22
CA LEU A 127 35.91 31.57 -20.00
C LEU A 127 35.23 30.28 -20.49
N HIS A 128 36.00 29.25 -20.83
CA HIS A 128 35.45 27.93 -21.20
C HIS A 128 34.58 27.36 -20.07
N ARG A 129 35.18 27.27 -18.87
CA ARG A 129 34.54 26.71 -17.67
C ARG A 129 33.31 27.53 -17.25
N ALA A 130 33.37 28.86 -17.39
CA ALA A 130 32.24 29.74 -17.10
C ALA A 130 31.03 29.49 -18.03
N VAL A 131 31.26 29.13 -19.29
CA VAL A 131 30.17 28.73 -20.22
C VAL A 131 29.60 27.36 -19.81
N GLU A 132 30.43 26.38 -19.48
CA GLU A 132 29.96 25.06 -19.04
C GLU A 132 29.15 25.11 -17.73
N GLU A 133 29.61 25.87 -16.73
CA GLU A 133 28.91 26.05 -15.45
C GLU A 133 27.54 26.73 -15.65
N ARG A 134 27.43 27.67 -16.61
CA ARG A 134 26.16 28.31 -16.98
C ARG A 134 25.23 27.38 -17.76
N LEU A 135 25.74 26.62 -18.73
CA LEU A 135 24.93 25.62 -19.45
C LEU A 135 24.38 24.57 -18.48
N LYS A 136 25.18 24.13 -17.51
CA LYS A 136 24.73 23.24 -16.43
C LYS A 136 23.62 23.88 -15.58
N THR A 137 23.82 25.14 -15.17
CA THR A 137 22.79 25.88 -14.42
C THR A 137 21.48 25.99 -15.21
N ILE A 138 21.56 26.35 -16.50
CA ILE A 138 20.40 26.46 -17.41
C ILE A 138 19.66 25.12 -17.54
N ARG A 139 20.38 24.01 -17.66
CA ARG A 139 19.82 22.64 -17.70
C ARG A 139 19.06 22.29 -16.42
N ASP A 140 19.59 22.68 -15.26
CA ASP A 140 19.00 22.40 -13.95
C ASP A 140 17.81 23.36 -13.63
N SER A 141 17.80 24.57 -14.20
CA SER A 141 16.74 25.59 -14.11
C SER A 141 15.50 25.25 -14.95
N ARG A 142 14.70 24.27 -14.50
CA ARG A 142 13.44 23.88 -15.15
C ARG A 142 12.39 25.01 -15.17
N LEU A 143 12.27 25.69 -16.31
CA LEU A 143 11.17 26.60 -16.71
C LEU A 143 10.94 27.85 -15.85
N GLU A 144 11.75 28.07 -14.81
CA GLU A 144 11.74 29.28 -13.98
C GLU A 144 13.16 29.85 -13.96
N ILE A 145 13.33 31.08 -14.45
CA ILE A 145 14.61 31.79 -14.33
C ILE A 145 14.59 32.53 -12.98
N GLU A 146 15.57 32.23 -12.15
CA GLU A 146 15.76 32.90 -10.85
C GLU A 146 16.72 34.07 -10.99
N VAL A 147 16.24 35.29 -10.73
CA VAL A 147 17.06 36.50 -10.74
C VAL A 147 16.93 37.18 -9.39
N ASN A 148 18.07 37.42 -8.72
CA ASN A 148 18.14 38.02 -7.38
C ASN A 148 17.23 37.34 -6.33
N GLY A 149 17.12 36.00 -6.37
CA GLY A 149 16.31 35.23 -5.42
C GLY A 149 14.80 35.22 -5.69
N LYS A 150 14.35 35.62 -6.89
CA LYS A 150 12.94 35.56 -7.31
C LYS A 150 12.78 34.83 -8.63
N LYS A 151 11.75 33.97 -8.68
CA LYS A 151 11.38 33.14 -9.82
C LYS A 151 10.43 33.89 -10.76
N HIS A 152 10.68 33.80 -12.06
CA HIS A 152 9.89 34.44 -13.11
C HIS A 152 9.51 33.47 -14.24
N ASN A 153 8.29 33.61 -14.77
CA ASN A 153 7.81 32.84 -15.93
C ASN A 153 8.58 33.20 -17.21
N VAL A 154 9.02 32.19 -17.96
CA VAL A 154 9.87 32.34 -19.14
C VAL A 154 9.04 32.63 -20.41
N ARG A 155 9.47 33.64 -21.17
CA ARG A 155 8.89 34.04 -22.47
C ARG A 155 9.14 33.03 -23.57
N GLU A 156 8.27 33.02 -24.59
CA GLU A 156 8.36 32.05 -25.68
C GLU A 156 9.68 32.12 -26.46
N GLY A 157 10.13 33.30 -26.90
CA GLY A 157 11.43 33.46 -27.57
C GLY A 157 12.62 32.99 -26.71
N ALA A 158 12.57 33.22 -25.40
CA ALA A 158 13.58 32.73 -24.47
C ALA A 158 13.57 31.20 -24.31
N LYS A 159 12.40 30.55 -24.39
CA LYS A 159 12.31 29.08 -24.41
C LYS A 159 12.97 28.48 -25.63
N LYS A 160 12.80 29.09 -26.83
CA LYS A 160 13.41 28.59 -28.07
C LYS A 160 14.94 28.60 -28.01
N VAL A 161 15.53 29.72 -27.55
CA VAL A 161 16.99 29.81 -27.34
C VAL A 161 17.46 28.75 -26.33
N LEU A 162 16.70 28.56 -25.24
CA LEU A 162 17.02 27.58 -24.20
C LEU A 162 16.91 26.13 -24.71
N ASP A 163 15.96 25.83 -25.60
CA ASP A 163 15.87 24.54 -26.31
C ASP A 163 17.12 24.32 -27.18
N THR A 164 17.51 25.29 -28.02
CA THR A 164 18.73 25.19 -28.85
C THR A 164 20.00 24.95 -28.00
N LEU A 165 20.15 25.67 -26.88
CA LEU A 165 21.29 25.50 -25.97
C LEU A 165 21.33 24.10 -25.33
N CYS A 166 20.20 23.58 -24.86
CA CYS A 166 20.09 22.24 -24.28
C CYS A 166 20.28 21.14 -25.36
N ARG A 167 19.66 21.31 -26.52
CA ARG A 167 19.67 20.37 -27.67
C ARG A 167 21.07 20.14 -28.21
N PHE A 168 21.91 21.18 -28.22
CA PHE A 168 23.25 21.14 -28.81
C PHE A 168 24.40 21.32 -27.80
N GLU A 169 24.16 21.19 -26.49
CA GLU A 169 25.18 21.34 -25.44
C GLU A 169 26.49 20.58 -25.72
N PRO A 170 26.50 19.31 -26.22
CA PRO A 170 27.76 18.62 -26.56
C PRO A 170 28.54 19.30 -27.70
N VAL A 171 27.83 19.83 -28.71
CA VAL A 171 28.43 20.56 -29.84
C VAL A 171 29.00 21.89 -29.38
N ILE A 172 28.30 22.59 -28.48
CA ILE A 172 28.76 23.85 -27.88
C ILE A 172 30.06 23.60 -27.10
N LYS A 173 30.10 22.58 -26.22
CA LYS A 173 31.30 22.20 -25.47
C LYS A 173 32.47 21.81 -26.37
N ALA A 174 32.22 21.03 -27.41
CA ALA A 174 33.25 20.65 -28.37
C ALA A 174 33.80 21.86 -29.14
N ALA A 175 32.96 22.85 -29.47
CA ALA A 175 33.38 24.10 -30.10
C ALA A 175 34.21 25.00 -29.16
N THR A 176 33.76 25.20 -27.92
CA THR A 176 34.48 26.02 -26.94
C THR A 176 35.81 25.40 -26.55
N ALA A 177 35.90 24.07 -26.47
CA ALA A 177 37.14 23.35 -26.19
C ALA A 177 38.14 23.39 -27.36
N ALA A 178 37.66 23.48 -28.60
CA ALA A 178 38.51 23.58 -29.80
C ALA A 178 39.18 24.96 -29.95
N GLU A 179 38.40 26.03 -29.82
CA GLU A 179 38.86 27.42 -29.88
C GLU A 179 38.27 28.20 -28.71
N SER A 180 39.12 28.60 -27.75
CA SER A 180 38.69 29.32 -26.54
C SER A 180 37.92 30.61 -26.85
N HIS A 181 38.18 31.21 -28.00
CA HIS A 181 37.47 32.40 -28.52
C HIS A 181 36.01 32.13 -28.91
N ALA A 182 35.63 30.90 -29.29
CA ALA A 182 34.22 30.53 -29.51
C ALA A 182 33.38 30.64 -28.21
N SER A 183 34.03 30.54 -27.05
CA SER A 183 33.40 30.77 -25.73
C SER A 183 32.90 32.21 -25.55
N LEU A 184 33.37 33.18 -26.35
CA LEU A 184 32.83 34.54 -26.36
C LEU A 184 31.41 34.56 -26.93
N ALA A 185 31.18 33.92 -28.08
CA ALA A 185 29.87 33.91 -28.73
C ALA A 185 28.83 33.12 -27.92
N TRP A 186 29.19 31.91 -27.48
CA TRP A 186 28.30 31.07 -26.66
C TRP A 186 28.11 31.59 -25.24
N GLY A 187 29.17 32.19 -24.66
CA GLY A 187 29.10 32.87 -23.38
C GLY A 187 28.26 34.14 -23.43
N GLY A 188 28.31 34.90 -24.53
CA GLY A 188 27.42 36.02 -24.81
C GLY A 188 25.95 35.60 -24.80
N ILE A 189 25.58 34.62 -25.62
CA ILE A 189 24.20 34.09 -25.67
C ILE A 189 23.70 33.67 -24.27
N SER A 190 24.52 32.88 -23.57
CA SER A 190 24.20 32.39 -22.22
C SER A 190 24.15 33.51 -21.17
N ALA A 191 24.91 34.60 -21.36
CA ALA A 191 24.90 35.76 -20.48
C ALA A 191 23.67 36.66 -20.69
N PHE A 192 23.27 36.92 -21.94
CA PHE A 192 22.16 37.81 -22.25
C PHE A 192 20.78 37.17 -22.01
N LEU A 193 20.64 35.85 -22.18
CA LEU A 193 19.35 35.15 -22.09
C LEU A 193 18.57 35.43 -20.79
N PRO A 194 19.14 35.38 -19.56
CA PRO A 194 18.41 35.70 -18.33
C PRO A 194 17.92 37.16 -18.27
N PHE A 195 18.67 38.11 -18.83
CA PHE A 195 18.30 39.53 -18.84
C PHE A 195 17.20 39.82 -19.88
N LEU A 196 17.30 39.24 -21.08
CA LEU A 196 16.31 39.37 -22.15
C LEU A 196 14.97 38.72 -21.79
N ALA A 197 15.01 37.56 -21.12
CA ALA A 197 13.82 36.83 -20.69
C ALA A 197 13.01 37.56 -19.59
N THR A 198 13.65 38.45 -18.82
CA THR A 198 13.04 39.12 -17.66
C THR A 198 12.69 40.61 -17.88
N ALA A 199 13.04 41.19 -19.03
CA ALA A 199 12.64 42.54 -19.42
C ALA A 199 11.11 42.67 -19.67
N LEU A 200 10.61 43.89 -19.93
CA LEU A 200 9.21 44.17 -20.31
C LEU A 200 8.93 43.85 -21.79
N SER A 201 7.67 43.91 -22.24
CA SER A 201 7.12 43.28 -23.47
C SER A 201 7.61 43.83 -24.82
N GLN A 202 8.84 44.32 -24.90
CA GLN A 202 9.43 45.00 -26.07
C GLN A 202 10.83 44.45 -26.42
N THR A 203 11.21 43.27 -25.90
CA THR A 203 12.50 42.59 -26.17
C THR A 203 12.39 41.39 -27.12
N ASP A 204 11.23 41.16 -27.73
CA ASP A 204 11.00 39.93 -28.50
C ASP A 204 11.85 39.89 -29.78
N ASP A 205 12.03 41.03 -30.49
CA ASP A 205 12.98 41.16 -31.60
C ASP A 205 14.41 40.73 -31.22
N ALA A 206 14.87 41.12 -30.02
CA ALA A 206 16.21 40.77 -29.53
C ALA A 206 16.32 39.31 -29.05
N LEU A 207 15.20 38.66 -28.72
CA LEU A 207 15.14 37.22 -28.45
C LEU A 207 15.13 36.41 -29.75
N ASP A 208 14.42 36.86 -30.79
CA ASP A 208 14.42 36.24 -32.12
C ASP A 208 15.79 36.42 -32.82
N ASP A 209 16.46 37.57 -32.68
CA ASP A 209 17.87 37.77 -33.08
C ASP A 209 18.80 36.77 -32.38
N LEU A 210 18.62 36.57 -31.06
CA LEU A 210 19.42 35.64 -30.26
C LEU A 210 19.18 34.17 -30.66
N GLU A 211 17.92 33.81 -30.94
CA GLU A 211 17.53 32.50 -31.47
C GLU A 211 18.21 32.24 -32.81
N ALA A 212 18.09 33.17 -33.75
CA ALA A 212 18.68 33.05 -35.06
C ALA A 212 20.21 32.98 -35.01
N ILE A 213 20.88 33.80 -34.19
CA ILE A 213 22.33 33.72 -33.97
C ILE A 213 22.71 32.34 -33.39
N SER A 214 21.97 31.82 -32.41
CA SER A 214 22.26 30.49 -31.83
C SER A 214 22.17 29.38 -32.89
N ASN A 215 21.16 29.41 -33.76
CA ASN A 215 20.99 28.46 -34.85
C ASN A 215 22.10 28.58 -35.91
N ILE A 216 22.52 29.81 -36.24
CA ILE A 216 23.65 30.08 -37.13
C ILE A 216 24.94 29.48 -36.56
N LEU A 217 25.23 29.66 -35.27
CA LEU A 217 26.44 29.11 -34.65
C LEU A 217 26.47 27.57 -34.68
N VAL A 218 25.35 26.89 -34.44
CA VAL A 218 25.28 25.42 -34.58
C VAL A 218 25.51 24.99 -36.03
N LYS A 219 24.85 25.64 -36.99
CA LYS A 219 24.99 25.37 -38.42
C LYS A 219 26.44 25.54 -38.89
N PHE A 220 27.09 26.65 -38.55
CA PHE A 220 28.47 26.89 -38.97
C PHE A 220 29.49 26.01 -38.24
N ARG A 221 29.26 25.62 -36.98
CA ARG A 221 30.09 24.58 -36.33
C ARG A 221 29.95 23.22 -37.03
N ALA A 222 28.77 22.88 -37.55
CA ALA A 222 28.60 21.68 -38.37
C ALA A 222 29.36 21.80 -39.72
N ILE A 223 29.32 22.97 -40.37
CA ILE A 223 30.09 23.23 -41.60
C ILE A 223 31.60 23.09 -41.34
N GLU A 224 32.13 23.72 -40.28
CA GLU A 224 33.54 23.63 -39.86
C GLU A 224 34.04 22.19 -39.77
N VAL A 225 33.29 21.32 -39.08
CA VAL A 225 33.71 19.95 -38.77
C VAL A 225 33.49 19.00 -39.95
N VAL A 226 32.38 19.14 -40.68
CA VAL A 226 32.06 18.26 -41.81
C VAL A 226 32.99 18.51 -43.00
N TYR A 227 33.29 19.78 -43.32
CA TYR A 227 34.11 20.16 -44.47
C TYR A 227 35.57 20.45 -44.12
N ASP A 228 35.94 20.42 -42.84
CA ASP A 228 37.27 20.77 -42.31
C ASP A 228 37.84 22.04 -42.93
N LEU A 229 37.26 23.17 -42.51
CA LEU A 229 37.66 24.48 -43.00
C LEU A 229 39.14 24.83 -42.70
N SER A 230 39.89 24.00 -41.97
CA SER A 230 41.32 24.18 -41.72
C SER A 230 42.23 23.72 -42.87
N ASP A 231 41.80 22.79 -43.73
CA ASP A 231 42.65 22.21 -44.79
C ASP A 231 42.12 22.41 -46.22
N SER A 232 42.32 23.63 -46.75
CA SER A 232 42.04 23.93 -48.16
C SER A 232 43.00 23.25 -49.16
N LYS A 233 44.03 22.53 -48.71
CA LYS A 233 44.96 21.82 -49.62
C LYS A 233 44.35 20.52 -50.14
N SER A 234 43.44 19.90 -49.41
CA SER A 234 42.71 18.68 -49.78
C SER A 234 41.87 18.79 -51.07
N ALA A 235 41.46 20.00 -51.48
CA ALA A 235 40.57 20.20 -52.63
C ALA A 235 41.19 19.82 -53.99
N GLU A 236 40.49 18.98 -54.76
CA GLU A 236 40.98 18.39 -56.03
C GLU A 236 41.17 19.40 -57.18
N SER A 237 40.52 20.57 -57.14
CA SER A 237 40.61 21.57 -58.22
C SER A 237 40.87 22.99 -57.71
N VAL A 238 41.50 23.82 -58.55
CA VAL A 238 41.80 25.24 -58.25
C VAL A 238 40.51 26.01 -57.95
N HIS A 239 39.45 25.77 -58.72
CA HIS A 239 38.16 26.43 -58.52
C HIS A 239 37.50 26.05 -57.18
N MET A 240 37.54 24.78 -56.79
CA MET A 240 37.03 24.37 -55.47
C MET A 240 37.89 24.94 -54.33
N ARG A 241 39.21 25.05 -54.50
CA ARG A 241 40.10 25.67 -53.52
C ARG A 241 39.81 27.17 -53.35
N ASP A 242 39.50 27.88 -54.43
CA ASP A 242 39.05 29.28 -54.37
C ASP A 242 37.70 29.43 -53.66
N CYS A 243 36.73 28.55 -53.93
CA CYS A 243 35.43 28.55 -53.24
C CYS A 243 35.58 28.22 -51.74
N HIS A 244 36.43 27.27 -51.38
CA HIS A 244 36.74 26.93 -49.99
C HIS A 244 37.40 28.11 -49.24
N ASN A 245 38.34 28.82 -49.89
CA ASN A 245 38.96 30.03 -49.31
C ASN A 245 37.93 31.17 -49.13
N LYS A 246 36.98 31.31 -50.07
CA LYS A 246 35.87 32.29 -49.95
C LYS A 246 34.89 31.92 -48.84
N LEU A 247 34.54 30.64 -48.70
CA LEU A 247 33.71 30.14 -47.59
C LEU A 247 34.38 30.42 -46.24
N TRP A 248 35.66 30.07 -46.08
CA TRP A 248 36.45 30.39 -44.88
C TRP A 248 36.41 31.90 -44.57
N SER A 249 36.69 32.75 -45.58
CA SER A 249 36.67 34.21 -45.40
C SER A 249 35.30 34.74 -44.98
N LYS A 250 34.20 34.16 -45.48
CA LYS A 250 32.83 34.54 -45.11
C LYS A 250 32.44 34.03 -43.73
N THR A 251 32.92 32.87 -43.30
CA THR A 251 32.74 32.38 -41.92
C THR A 251 33.48 33.28 -40.91
N VAL A 252 34.71 33.73 -41.20
CA VAL A 252 35.42 34.73 -40.37
C VAL A 252 34.64 36.05 -40.29
N GLU A 253 34.10 36.54 -41.41
CA GLU A 253 33.28 37.75 -41.46
C GLU A 253 31.98 37.61 -40.63
N LEU A 254 31.34 36.44 -40.70
CA LEU A 254 30.13 36.11 -39.96
C LEU A 254 30.37 36.11 -38.45
N TYR A 255 31.43 35.45 -37.98
CA TYR A 255 31.79 35.42 -36.56
C TYR A 255 32.21 36.80 -36.03
N GLY A 256 32.93 37.58 -36.82
CA GLY A 256 33.23 38.98 -36.49
C GLY A 256 31.96 39.81 -36.32
N LYS A 257 30.97 39.64 -37.22
CA LYS A 257 29.67 40.32 -37.14
C LYS A 257 28.81 39.88 -35.95
N ILE A 258 28.83 38.60 -35.58
CA ILE A 258 28.13 38.09 -34.39
C ILE A 258 28.72 38.70 -33.11
N LEU A 259 30.05 38.74 -32.98
CA LEU A 259 30.72 39.38 -31.85
C LEU A 259 30.47 40.90 -31.82
N GLU A 260 30.52 41.58 -32.98
CA GLU A 260 30.18 43.01 -33.08
C GLU A 260 28.73 43.30 -32.64
N HIS A 261 27.78 42.43 -32.98
CA HIS A 261 26.40 42.52 -32.51
C HIS A 261 26.29 42.31 -30.99
N GLN A 262 26.97 41.31 -30.43
CA GLN A 262 27.00 41.08 -28.97
C GLN A 262 27.66 42.23 -28.19
N ILE A 263 28.71 42.85 -28.74
CA ILE A 263 29.35 44.05 -28.19
C ILE A 263 28.38 45.24 -28.22
N LYS A 264 27.60 45.42 -29.29
CA LYS A 264 26.57 46.47 -29.37
C LYS A 264 25.42 46.22 -28.39
N LEU A 265 24.98 44.97 -28.25
CA LEU A 265 23.99 44.54 -27.27
C LEU A 265 24.46 44.85 -25.85
N MET A 266 25.70 44.48 -25.50
CA MET A 266 26.35 44.81 -24.22
C MET A 266 26.34 46.33 -23.95
N HIS A 267 26.87 47.13 -24.87
CA HIS A 267 26.92 48.59 -24.72
C HIS A 267 25.54 49.24 -24.60
N HIS A 268 24.54 48.68 -25.27
CA HIS A 268 23.15 49.12 -25.15
C HIS A 268 22.59 48.82 -23.75
N TYR A 269 22.95 47.67 -23.15
CA TYR A 269 22.57 47.34 -21.77
C TYR A 269 23.32 48.17 -20.72
N GLU A 270 24.63 48.37 -20.87
CA GLU A 270 25.46 49.14 -19.92
C GLU A 270 25.02 50.60 -19.83
N LYS A 271 24.80 51.27 -20.98
CA LYS A 271 24.30 52.66 -21.01
C LYS A 271 22.94 52.83 -20.33
N ASN A 272 22.13 51.79 -20.29
CA ASN A 272 20.76 51.83 -19.76
C ASN A 272 20.62 51.35 -18.30
N GLN A 273 21.72 50.97 -17.61
CA GLN A 273 21.65 50.62 -16.17
C GLN A 273 21.05 51.75 -15.30
N PHE A 274 21.22 53.01 -15.70
CA PHE A 274 20.67 54.17 -14.99
C PHE A 274 19.16 54.39 -15.20
N SER A 275 18.51 53.73 -16.17
CA SER A 275 17.10 53.94 -16.53
C SER A 275 16.13 52.87 -15.97
N ARG A 276 16.48 52.22 -14.86
CA ARG A 276 15.67 51.15 -14.22
C ARG A 276 14.31 51.58 -13.64
N MET A 277 13.78 52.76 -14.00
CA MET A 277 12.67 53.41 -13.29
C MET A 277 11.55 54.00 -14.18
N THR A 278 11.59 53.84 -15.51
CA THR A 278 10.53 54.35 -16.41
C THR A 278 9.86 53.25 -17.24
N ARG A 279 8.55 53.42 -17.46
CA ARG A 279 7.64 52.36 -17.93
C ARG A 279 7.49 52.27 -19.46
N ASN A 280 8.10 53.21 -20.19
CA ASN A 280 8.02 53.39 -21.64
C ASN A 280 9.44 53.49 -22.23
N MET A 281 10.11 52.36 -22.43
CA MET A 281 11.46 52.30 -22.99
C MET A 281 11.44 51.53 -24.32
N THR A 282 11.11 52.23 -25.40
CA THR A 282 11.12 51.67 -26.75
C THR A 282 12.55 51.32 -27.16
N LEU A 283 12.86 50.03 -27.28
CA LEU A 283 14.13 49.58 -27.84
C LEU A 283 14.13 49.85 -29.35
N GLN A 284 15.13 50.61 -29.83
CA GLN A 284 15.42 50.68 -31.26
C GLN A 284 16.13 49.38 -31.70
N PRO A 285 16.06 48.98 -32.99
CA PRO A 285 16.71 47.77 -33.50
C PRO A 285 18.18 47.70 -33.11
N ILE A 286 18.57 46.62 -32.41
CA ILE A 286 19.89 46.54 -31.77
C ILE A 286 20.92 45.99 -32.76
N GLY A 287 21.54 46.91 -33.50
CA GLY A 287 22.64 46.58 -34.42
C GLY A 287 22.18 46.02 -35.77
N ASP A 288 23.13 45.46 -36.52
CA ASP A 288 22.96 45.06 -37.91
C ASP A 288 22.77 43.54 -38.06
N PHE A 289 21.70 43.00 -37.46
CA PHE A 289 21.33 41.59 -37.65
C PHE A 289 21.05 41.26 -39.13
N ARG A 290 20.53 42.24 -39.89
CA ARG A 290 20.36 42.11 -41.35
C ARG A 290 21.69 41.93 -42.09
N GLY A 291 22.78 42.52 -41.59
CA GLY A 291 24.15 42.27 -42.04
C GLY A 291 24.62 40.85 -41.74
N ILE A 292 24.35 40.31 -40.54
CA ILE A 292 24.65 38.91 -40.19
C ILE A 292 23.97 37.96 -41.19
N LYS A 293 22.66 38.16 -41.44
CA LYS A 293 21.90 37.33 -42.39
C LYS A 293 22.44 37.37 -43.82
N LYS A 294 22.84 38.55 -44.33
CA LYS A 294 23.47 38.66 -45.66
C LYS A 294 24.81 37.92 -45.77
N VAL A 295 25.59 37.87 -44.69
CA VAL A 295 26.87 37.14 -44.69
C VAL A 295 26.62 35.63 -44.60
N GLU A 296 25.61 35.18 -43.85
CA GLU A 296 25.14 33.79 -43.88
C GLU A 296 24.70 33.38 -45.30
N GLU A 297 23.83 34.16 -45.95
CA GLU A 297 23.33 33.89 -47.30
C GLU A 297 24.48 33.77 -48.33
N ALA A 298 25.46 34.68 -48.27
CA ALA A 298 26.64 34.63 -49.13
C ALA A 298 27.56 33.43 -48.84
N ALA A 299 27.65 32.97 -47.59
CA ALA A 299 28.42 31.77 -47.26
C ALA A 299 27.69 30.49 -47.72
N ASP A 300 26.36 30.45 -47.60
CA ASP A 300 25.51 29.36 -48.11
C ASP A 300 25.62 29.21 -49.64
N GLU A 301 25.79 30.31 -50.40
CA GLU A 301 26.07 30.25 -51.84
C GLU A 301 27.40 29.55 -52.15
N PHE A 302 28.49 29.90 -51.45
CA PHE A 302 29.77 29.21 -51.63
C PHE A 302 29.72 27.76 -51.18
N LEU A 303 28.99 27.45 -50.10
CA LEU A 303 28.81 26.08 -49.63
C LEU A 303 28.06 25.22 -50.66
N LYS A 304 27.01 25.75 -51.32
CA LYS A 304 26.28 25.02 -52.39
C LYS A 304 27.15 24.71 -53.61
N ILE A 305 28.18 25.52 -53.88
CA ILE A 305 29.16 25.26 -54.96
C ILE A 305 30.12 24.14 -54.58
N ILE A 306 30.48 24.02 -53.29
CA ILE A 306 31.35 22.96 -52.76
C ILE A 306 30.57 21.63 -52.63
N ASP A 307 29.38 21.66 -52.05
CA ASP A 307 28.45 20.54 -51.98
C ASP A 307 26.99 21.06 -51.95
N ASN A 308 26.26 20.84 -53.04
CA ASN A 308 24.87 21.27 -53.20
C ASN A 308 23.90 20.53 -52.24
N SER A 309 24.32 19.41 -51.64
CA SER A 309 23.57 18.68 -50.62
C SER A 309 23.90 19.12 -49.18
N ALA A 310 24.95 19.92 -48.98
CA ALA A 310 25.55 20.22 -47.68
C ALA A 310 24.54 20.69 -46.63
N ILE A 311 23.77 21.73 -46.96
CA ILE A 311 22.77 22.33 -46.07
C ILE A 311 21.72 21.30 -45.69
N GLN A 312 21.21 20.52 -46.66
CA GLN A 312 20.22 19.49 -46.40
C GLN A 312 20.77 18.33 -45.56
N THR A 313 22.06 17.99 -45.70
CA THR A 313 22.75 16.95 -44.94
C THR A 313 23.01 17.41 -43.50
N ILE A 314 23.51 18.63 -43.31
CA ILE A 314 23.69 19.27 -42.01
C ILE A 314 22.35 19.39 -41.27
N ASP A 315 21.31 19.94 -41.91
CA ASP A 315 20.00 20.10 -41.27
C ASP A 315 19.38 18.75 -40.86
N ARG A 316 19.57 17.68 -41.66
CA ARG A 316 19.12 16.33 -41.31
C ARG A 316 19.90 15.76 -40.11
N GLY A 317 21.22 15.95 -40.07
CA GLY A 317 22.04 15.50 -38.95
C GLY A 317 21.74 16.27 -37.65
N LEU A 318 21.60 17.60 -37.71
CA LEU A 318 21.25 18.44 -36.56
C LEU A 318 19.84 18.14 -36.03
N ARG A 319 18.88 17.83 -36.92
CA ARG A 319 17.58 17.28 -36.52
C ARG A 319 17.76 15.96 -35.77
N SER A 320 18.36 14.95 -36.41
CA SER A 320 18.59 13.62 -35.82
C SER A 320 19.35 13.64 -34.49
N LEU A 321 20.34 14.52 -34.33
CA LEU A 321 21.11 14.67 -33.10
C LEU A 321 20.23 15.16 -31.96
N GLY A 322 19.47 16.23 -32.18
CA GLY A 322 18.57 16.77 -31.16
C GLY A 322 17.41 15.84 -30.82
N ASP A 323 16.89 15.10 -31.80
CA ASP A 323 15.83 14.10 -31.56
C ASP A 323 16.37 12.95 -30.68
N THR A 324 17.65 12.60 -30.84
CA THR A 324 18.37 11.64 -29.98
C THR A 324 18.57 12.18 -28.57
N VAL A 325 18.98 13.46 -28.43
CA VAL A 325 19.13 14.12 -27.12
C VAL A 325 17.80 14.17 -26.37
N ASN A 326 16.72 14.57 -27.03
CA ASN A 326 15.38 14.62 -26.45
C ASN A 326 14.88 13.23 -26.03
N ARG A 327 15.11 12.21 -26.87
CA ARG A 327 14.78 10.81 -26.53
C ARG A 327 15.56 10.32 -25.30
N ASN A 328 16.86 10.63 -25.21
CA ASN A 328 17.70 10.24 -24.07
C ASN A 328 17.31 10.99 -22.79
N LEU A 329 16.91 12.26 -22.88
CA LEU A 329 16.43 13.05 -21.75
C LEU A 329 15.11 12.47 -21.20
N GLU A 330 14.17 12.12 -22.08
CA GLU A 330 12.90 11.49 -21.70
C GLU A 330 13.11 10.09 -21.11
N LEU A 331 13.98 9.26 -21.70
CA LEU A 331 14.36 7.96 -21.12
C LEU A 331 15.00 8.12 -19.73
N THR A 332 15.88 9.11 -19.54
CA THR A 332 16.50 9.39 -18.23
C THR A 332 15.46 9.81 -17.19
N ARG A 333 14.49 10.64 -17.60
CA ARG A 333 13.35 11.05 -16.76
C ARG A 333 12.48 9.85 -16.37
N GLN A 334 12.17 8.96 -17.31
CA GLN A 334 11.41 7.73 -17.06
C GLN A 334 12.16 6.77 -16.12
N VAL A 335 13.47 6.56 -16.32
CA VAL A 335 14.31 5.72 -15.42
C VAL A 335 14.33 6.30 -14.00
N TYR A 336 14.46 7.63 -13.85
CA TYR A 336 14.42 8.28 -12.55
C TYR A 336 13.06 8.12 -11.85
N GLN A 337 11.96 8.29 -12.59
CA GLN A 337 10.60 8.08 -12.07
C GLN A 337 10.38 6.63 -11.65
N ASN A 338 10.69 5.66 -12.52
CA ASN A 338 10.58 4.23 -12.21
C ASN A 338 11.40 3.83 -10.97
N THR A 339 12.63 4.35 -10.84
CA THR A 339 13.50 4.08 -9.68
C THR A 339 12.89 4.64 -8.38
N ARG A 340 12.33 5.85 -8.42
CA ARG A 340 11.63 6.46 -7.28
C ARG A 340 10.38 5.65 -6.91
N ASP A 341 9.58 5.25 -7.89
CA ASP A 341 8.35 4.47 -7.67
C ASP A 341 8.65 3.09 -7.07
N ILE A 342 9.73 2.42 -7.50
CA ILE A 342 10.21 1.16 -6.90
C ILE A 342 10.58 1.39 -5.43
N GLY A 343 11.35 2.43 -5.12
CA GLY A 343 11.73 2.77 -3.74
C GLY A 343 10.52 3.07 -2.85
N GLN A 344 9.54 3.85 -3.34
CA GLN A 344 8.31 4.13 -2.61
C GLN A 344 7.48 2.85 -2.36
N ARG A 345 7.37 1.94 -3.35
CA ARG A 345 6.68 0.65 -3.17
C ARG A 345 7.35 -0.22 -2.11
N GLN A 346 8.68 -0.24 -2.05
CA GLN A 346 9.42 -0.96 -1.00
C GLN A 346 9.15 -0.39 0.40
N LEU A 347 9.13 0.94 0.56
CA LEU A 347 8.80 1.58 1.83
C LEU A 347 7.37 1.25 2.29
N LEU A 348 6.41 1.24 1.36
CA LEU A 348 5.02 0.87 1.64
C LEU A 348 4.90 -0.61 2.02
N ALA A 349 5.58 -1.52 1.30
CA ALA A 349 5.58 -2.96 1.59
C ALA A 349 6.15 -3.31 2.98
N ASN A 350 6.99 -2.44 3.56
CA ASN A 350 7.55 -2.62 4.90
C ASN A 350 6.64 -2.10 6.02
N LEU A 351 5.52 -1.44 5.73
CA LEU A 351 4.59 -0.99 6.78
C LEU A 351 3.81 -2.17 7.37
N PRO A 352 3.74 -2.33 8.70
CA PRO A 352 3.01 -3.42 9.32
C PRO A 352 1.49 -3.25 9.15
N ARG A 353 0.83 -4.20 8.47
CA ARG A 353 -0.63 -4.32 8.40
C ARG A 353 -1.15 -5.19 9.56
N ALA A 354 -2.31 -4.86 10.11
CA ALA A 354 -3.06 -5.75 10.98
C ALA A 354 -3.85 -6.73 10.09
N GLU A 355 -3.70 -8.03 10.32
CA GLU A 355 -4.44 -9.03 9.55
C GLU A 355 -5.92 -9.03 9.94
N SER A 356 -6.81 -9.29 8.97
CA SER A 356 -8.26 -9.38 9.17
C SER A 356 -8.91 -8.12 9.78
N ALA A 357 -8.37 -6.94 9.47
CA ALA A 357 -8.82 -5.66 10.00
C ALA A 357 -9.73 -4.89 9.04
N GLY A 358 -9.63 -5.14 7.73
CA GLY A 358 -10.53 -4.58 6.71
C GLY A 358 -11.98 -5.07 6.85
N PHE A 359 -12.92 -4.35 6.23
CA PHE A 359 -14.32 -4.76 6.15
C PHE A 359 -14.52 -5.99 5.24
N ASP A 360 -13.56 -6.19 4.33
CA ASP A 360 -13.45 -7.14 3.22
C ASP A 360 -12.37 -8.20 3.42
N ASP A 361 -11.55 -8.13 4.49
CA ASP A 361 -10.56 -9.16 4.80
C ASP A 361 -11.27 -10.45 5.28
N ILE A 362 -11.36 -11.47 4.42
CA ILE A 362 -12.03 -12.75 4.70
C ILE A 362 -11.22 -13.61 5.68
N LEU A 363 -11.90 -14.18 6.67
CA LEU A 363 -11.43 -15.32 7.49
C LEU A 363 -12.20 -16.59 7.07
N ASP A 364 -11.54 -17.48 6.32
CA ASP A 364 -11.94 -18.86 6.00
C ASP A 364 -13.32 -19.07 5.34
N ASP A 365 -13.51 -18.56 4.11
CA ASP A 365 -14.69 -18.79 3.24
C ASP A 365 -16.07 -18.40 3.84
N MET A 366 -16.09 -17.72 4.98
CA MET A 366 -17.31 -17.26 5.64
C MET A 366 -17.66 -15.85 5.19
N GLU A 367 -18.86 -15.66 4.63
CA GLU A 367 -19.40 -14.31 4.36
C GLU A 367 -19.50 -13.52 5.67
N LEU A 368 -18.84 -12.36 5.71
CA LEU A 368 -18.88 -11.49 6.87
C LEU A 368 -20.27 -10.84 7.01
N PRO A 369 -20.93 -10.93 8.18
CA PRO A 369 -22.33 -10.56 8.30
C PRO A 369 -22.57 -9.06 8.03
N GLN A 370 -23.47 -8.80 7.09
CA GLN A 370 -24.07 -7.49 6.77
C GLN A 370 -25.50 -7.41 7.32
N CYS A 371 -26.11 -6.22 7.27
CA CYS A 371 -27.50 -6.01 7.67
C CYS A 371 -28.42 -6.81 6.75
N HIS A 372 -29.46 -7.39 7.34
CA HIS A 372 -30.48 -8.08 6.57
C HIS A 372 -31.17 -7.11 5.61
N ALA A 373 -31.57 -7.58 4.42
CA ALA A 373 -32.33 -6.77 3.47
C ALA A 373 -33.53 -6.10 4.14
N ASN A 374 -33.73 -4.81 3.85
CA ASN A 374 -34.78 -3.95 4.41
C ASN A 374 -34.73 -3.73 5.94
N THR A 375 -33.61 -4.01 6.61
CA THR A 375 -33.38 -3.68 8.03
C THR A 375 -32.38 -2.53 8.21
N ARG A 376 -32.41 -1.86 9.37
CA ARG A 376 -31.51 -0.76 9.77
C ARG A 376 -31.48 0.41 8.77
N ARG A 377 -32.56 0.58 8.00
CA ARG A 377 -32.66 1.59 6.95
C ARG A 377 -32.46 3.00 7.48
N GLU A 378 -33.18 3.37 8.54
CA GLU A 378 -33.12 4.72 9.12
C GLU A 378 -31.69 5.09 9.56
N VAL A 379 -30.96 4.15 10.15
CA VAL A 379 -29.57 4.36 10.58
C VAL A 379 -28.62 4.49 9.39
N LEU A 380 -28.79 3.67 8.35
CA LEU A 380 -27.97 3.73 7.13
C LEU A 380 -28.27 4.98 6.28
N GLU A 381 -29.51 5.44 6.28
CA GLU A 381 -29.94 6.70 5.65
C GLU A 381 -29.33 7.91 6.38
N GLU A 382 -29.36 7.94 7.73
CA GLU A 382 -28.70 8.99 8.53
C GLU A 382 -27.17 9.02 8.29
N PHE A 383 -26.52 7.86 8.20
CA PHE A 383 -25.10 7.77 7.85
C PHE A 383 -24.83 8.30 6.43
N GLY A 384 -25.74 8.04 5.48
CA GLY A 384 -25.70 8.58 4.14
C GLY A 384 -25.75 10.11 4.11
N SER A 385 -26.76 10.70 4.77
CA SER A 385 -26.92 12.16 4.92
C SER A 385 -25.70 12.81 5.59
N TRP A 386 -25.18 12.22 6.67
CA TRP A 386 -23.96 12.72 7.32
C TRP A 386 -22.73 12.63 6.40
N ALA A 387 -22.55 11.52 5.67
CA ALA A 387 -21.45 11.37 4.72
C ALA A 387 -21.56 12.32 3.53
N ASN A 388 -22.77 12.74 3.15
CA ASN A 388 -23.03 13.76 2.13
C ASN A 388 -22.87 15.20 2.64
N GLY A 389 -22.60 15.39 3.93
CA GLY A 389 -22.36 16.71 4.53
C GLY A 389 -23.61 17.46 5.01
N GLU A 390 -24.79 16.83 4.99
CA GLU A 390 -26.04 17.43 5.48
C GLU A 390 -25.98 17.72 7.00
N GLY A 391 -25.13 16.98 7.74
CA GLY A 391 -24.79 17.24 9.14
C GLY A 391 -23.72 18.32 9.38
N GLY A 392 -23.38 19.13 8.36
CA GLY A 392 -22.41 20.22 8.47
C GLY A 392 -20.96 19.77 8.65
N ALA A 393 -20.20 20.55 9.45
CA ALA A 393 -18.75 20.40 9.64
C ALA A 393 -18.34 19.25 10.60
N ASN A 394 -19.26 18.37 10.97
CA ASN A 394 -18.99 17.24 11.85
C ASN A 394 -18.24 16.12 11.11
N CYS A 395 -16.92 16.05 11.31
CA CYS A 395 -16.06 15.05 10.68
C CYS A 395 -16.18 13.64 11.30
N VAL A 396 -16.74 13.49 12.50
CA VAL A 396 -16.90 12.19 13.16
C VAL A 396 -18.39 11.88 13.36
N PHE A 397 -18.80 10.66 13.02
CA PHE A 397 -20.08 10.07 13.45
C PHE A 397 -19.80 8.95 14.45
N TRP A 398 -20.44 8.98 15.61
CA TRP A 398 -20.29 7.96 16.65
C TRP A 398 -21.60 7.16 16.83
N LEU A 399 -21.61 5.92 16.34
CA LEU A 399 -22.68 4.96 16.60
C LEU A 399 -22.42 4.25 17.92
N ARG A 400 -23.28 4.46 18.91
CA ARG A 400 -23.11 3.87 20.24
C ARG A 400 -24.23 2.90 20.60
N GLY A 401 -23.93 1.99 21.51
CA GLY A 401 -24.94 1.12 22.13
C GLY A 401 -24.40 -0.19 22.71
N MET A 402 -25.27 -0.91 23.40
CA MET A 402 -25.01 -2.18 24.08
C MET A 402 -24.42 -3.26 23.16
N ALA A 403 -23.81 -4.28 23.77
CA ALA A 403 -23.41 -5.50 23.08
C ALA A 403 -24.63 -6.17 22.41
N GLY A 404 -24.47 -6.70 21.20
CA GLY A 404 -25.56 -7.45 20.53
C GLY A 404 -26.61 -6.63 19.78
N THR A 405 -26.47 -5.31 19.75
CA THR A 405 -27.36 -4.38 19.01
C THR A 405 -27.10 -4.32 17.49
N GLY A 406 -26.00 -4.93 17.02
CA GLY A 406 -25.67 -5.03 15.59
C GLY A 406 -24.73 -3.94 15.05
N LYS A 407 -24.06 -3.15 15.91
CA LYS A 407 -23.14 -2.06 15.49
C LYS A 407 -22.15 -2.46 14.38
N SER A 408 -21.39 -3.54 14.58
CA SER A 408 -20.42 -4.05 13.62
C SER A 408 -21.02 -4.47 12.28
N THR A 409 -22.23 -5.04 12.32
CA THR A 409 -23.02 -5.40 11.14
C THR A 409 -23.44 -4.16 10.35
N ILE A 410 -23.89 -3.10 11.04
CA ILE A 410 -24.24 -1.80 10.43
C ILE A 410 -22.99 -1.13 9.84
N ALA A 411 -21.88 -1.08 10.59
CA ALA A 411 -20.63 -0.51 10.13
C ALA A 411 -20.07 -1.21 8.89
N ARG A 412 -20.10 -2.55 8.84
CA ARG A 412 -19.68 -3.33 7.66
C ARG A 412 -20.59 -3.10 6.46
N THR A 413 -21.90 -3.04 6.67
CA THR A 413 -22.87 -2.73 5.60
C THR A 413 -22.61 -1.34 5.02
N PHE A 414 -22.35 -0.36 5.87
CA PHE A 414 -22.04 0.99 5.41
C PHE A 414 -20.66 1.06 4.72
N ALA A 415 -19.65 0.33 5.21
CA ALA A 415 -18.36 0.20 4.54
C ALA A 415 -18.52 -0.38 3.12
N GLN A 416 -19.33 -1.42 2.93
CA GLN A 416 -19.66 -1.95 1.61
C GLN A 416 -20.32 -0.89 0.72
N GLN A 417 -21.38 -0.22 1.20
CA GLN A 417 -22.06 0.84 0.44
C GLN A 417 -21.15 2.02 0.07
N LEU A 418 -20.13 2.31 0.89
CA LEU A 418 -19.11 3.32 0.60
C LEU A 418 -18.07 2.81 -0.41
N HIS A 419 -17.70 1.54 -0.35
CA HIS A 419 -16.81 0.88 -1.30
C HIS A 419 -17.43 0.86 -2.71
N ASP A 420 -18.69 0.42 -2.81
CA ASP A 420 -19.45 0.36 -4.07
C ASP A 420 -19.61 1.75 -4.72
N LYS A 421 -19.60 2.82 -3.90
CA LYS A 421 -19.65 4.22 -4.33
C LYS A 421 -18.28 4.87 -4.55
N GLY A 422 -17.17 4.14 -4.33
CA GLY A 422 -15.81 4.67 -4.43
C GLY A 422 -15.43 5.72 -3.38
N ARG A 423 -16.15 5.79 -2.24
CA ARG A 423 -15.95 6.78 -1.15
C ARG A 423 -15.30 6.20 0.10
N LEU A 424 -15.15 4.88 0.22
CA LEU A 424 -14.45 4.25 1.34
C LEU A 424 -12.92 4.46 1.20
N GLY A 425 -12.36 5.30 2.06
CA GLY A 425 -10.91 5.52 2.11
C GLY A 425 -10.16 4.35 2.73
N ALA A 426 -10.60 3.88 3.90
CA ALA A 426 -10.10 2.70 4.58
C ALA A 426 -11.09 2.22 5.67
N SER A 427 -10.87 1.02 6.19
CA SER A 427 -11.65 0.46 7.30
C SER A 427 -10.77 -0.27 8.30
N PHE A 428 -11.14 -0.25 9.58
CA PHE A 428 -10.48 -1.02 10.63
C PHE A 428 -11.49 -1.52 11.67
N PHE A 429 -11.58 -2.84 11.85
CA PHE A 429 -12.43 -3.51 12.82
C PHE A 429 -11.59 -4.02 13.98
N PHE A 430 -11.64 -3.36 15.14
CA PHE A 430 -10.94 -3.79 16.35
C PHE A 430 -11.51 -5.14 16.86
N SER A 431 -10.71 -5.88 17.62
CA SER A 431 -11.09 -7.18 18.20
C SER A 431 -10.31 -7.48 19.47
N ARG A 432 -10.99 -7.64 20.62
CA ARG A 432 -10.39 -7.95 21.93
C ARG A 432 -9.54 -9.22 21.90
N VAL A 433 -9.93 -10.21 21.08
CA VAL A 433 -9.29 -11.52 21.00
C VAL A 433 -7.92 -11.42 20.32
N GLN A 434 -7.87 -10.89 19.09
CA GLN A 434 -6.66 -10.88 18.27
C GLN A 434 -5.68 -9.76 18.68
N ASP A 435 -4.41 -10.12 18.90
CA ASP A 435 -3.40 -9.21 19.47
C ASP A 435 -3.07 -7.99 18.59
N ASP A 436 -3.12 -8.15 17.26
CA ASP A 436 -2.94 -7.06 16.29
C ASP A 436 -4.12 -6.08 16.22
N ARG A 437 -5.31 -6.51 16.66
CA ARG A 437 -6.56 -5.74 16.61
C ARG A 437 -7.10 -5.31 17.97
N ASN A 438 -6.36 -5.53 19.06
CA ASN A 438 -6.64 -4.95 20.39
C ASN A 438 -5.62 -3.87 20.81
N LYS A 439 -4.71 -3.50 19.91
CA LYS A 439 -3.65 -2.48 20.13
C LYS A 439 -3.64 -1.44 19.01
N ALA A 440 -3.33 -0.20 19.34
CA ALA A 440 -3.24 0.89 18.37
C ALA A 440 -2.00 0.84 17.45
N ARG A 441 -1.00 -0.02 17.71
CA ARG A 441 0.32 -0.02 17.01
C ARG A 441 0.22 -0.15 15.49
N LYS A 442 -0.74 -0.95 14.99
CA LYS A 442 -0.94 -1.22 13.55
C LYS A 442 -2.12 -0.46 12.95
N PHE A 443 -2.80 0.39 13.73
CA PHE A 443 -4.04 1.06 13.31
C PHE A 443 -3.80 2.02 12.13
N PHE A 444 -2.94 3.03 12.32
CA PHE A 444 -2.68 4.03 11.28
C PHE A 444 -1.88 3.50 10.08
N THR A 445 -1.01 2.51 10.28
CA THR A 445 -0.30 1.86 9.17
C THR A 445 -1.25 1.07 8.27
N THR A 446 -2.23 0.36 8.86
CA THR A 446 -3.28 -0.35 8.10
C THR A 446 -4.16 0.63 7.32
N LEU A 447 -4.64 1.70 7.97
CA LEU A 447 -5.45 2.73 7.29
C LEU A 447 -4.69 3.43 6.15
N ALA A 448 -3.40 3.71 6.33
CA ALA A 448 -2.57 4.35 5.31
C ALA A 448 -2.29 3.43 4.11
N LEU A 449 -2.10 2.13 4.35
CA LEU A 449 -1.97 1.14 3.28
C LEU A 449 -3.27 1.03 2.47
N ASP A 450 -4.42 0.95 3.12
CA ASP A 450 -5.73 0.94 2.45
C ASP A 450 -5.95 2.21 1.62
N LEU A 451 -5.69 3.40 2.20
CA LEU A 451 -5.75 4.66 1.45
C LEU A 451 -4.80 4.67 0.25
N SER A 452 -3.62 4.06 0.35
CA SER A 452 -2.66 3.99 -0.76
C SER A 452 -3.11 3.11 -1.93
N GLN A 453 -4.02 2.17 -1.67
CA GLN A 453 -4.65 1.31 -2.68
C GLN A 453 -5.93 1.94 -3.24
N LYS A 454 -6.73 2.60 -2.39
CA LYS A 454 -8.07 3.09 -2.70
C LYS A 454 -8.07 4.55 -3.22
N VAL A 455 -7.07 5.37 -2.88
CA VAL A 455 -6.99 6.80 -3.24
C VAL A 455 -5.84 7.07 -4.22
N SER A 456 -6.19 7.47 -5.44
CA SER A 456 -5.21 7.81 -6.49
C SER A 456 -4.27 8.93 -6.05
N GLY A 457 -2.96 8.75 -6.30
CA GLY A 457 -1.90 9.70 -5.93
C GLY A 457 -1.45 9.64 -4.47
N PHE A 458 -2.27 9.12 -3.54
CA PHE A 458 -1.94 9.06 -2.11
C PHE A 458 -0.68 8.23 -1.83
N SER A 459 -0.50 7.11 -2.52
CA SER A 459 0.71 6.26 -2.42
C SER A 459 2.02 7.05 -2.58
N ARG A 460 2.05 8.05 -3.48
CA ARG A 460 3.25 8.87 -3.72
C ARG A 460 3.50 9.83 -2.56
N CYS A 461 2.47 10.53 -2.10
CA CYS A 461 2.54 11.46 -0.97
C CYS A 461 2.91 10.73 0.34
N LEU A 462 2.36 9.53 0.56
CA LEU A 462 2.73 8.66 1.67
C LEU A 462 4.20 8.23 1.58
N GLY A 463 4.67 7.80 0.40
CA GLY A 463 6.09 7.45 0.19
C GLY A 463 7.05 8.61 0.48
N ASP A 464 6.70 9.83 0.06
CA ASP A 464 7.48 11.04 0.35
C ASP A 464 7.49 11.40 1.85
N SER A 465 6.36 11.20 2.55
CA SER A 465 6.28 11.35 4.01
C SER A 465 7.12 10.30 4.75
N LEU A 466 7.11 9.04 4.32
CA LEU A 466 7.94 7.98 4.93
C LEU A 466 9.44 8.30 4.82
N LEU A 467 9.89 8.81 3.66
CA LEU A 467 11.27 9.29 3.47
C LEU A 467 11.67 10.42 4.43
N LYS A 468 10.72 11.29 4.80
CA LYS A 468 10.90 12.42 5.72
C LYS A 468 10.96 11.99 7.20
N TYR A 469 10.22 10.96 7.60
CA TYR A 469 10.05 10.58 9.02
C TYR A 469 10.79 9.31 9.48
N GLY A 470 11.22 8.44 8.56
CA GLY A 470 11.90 7.18 8.88
C GLY A 470 10.99 6.15 9.55
N ASN A 471 11.48 5.40 10.53
CA ASN A 471 10.75 4.28 11.16
C ASN A 471 9.52 4.75 11.98
N VAL A 472 8.38 4.96 11.31
CA VAL A 472 7.14 5.51 11.87
C VAL A 472 6.52 4.64 12.96
N GLU A 473 6.67 3.32 12.85
CA GLU A 473 6.16 2.31 13.79
C GLU A 473 6.68 2.46 15.24
N THR A 474 7.82 3.14 15.43
CA THR A 474 8.41 3.44 16.74
C THR A 474 7.94 4.77 17.33
N LYS A 475 7.16 5.56 16.57
CA LYS A 475 6.72 6.90 16.94
C LYS A 475 5.37 6.86 17.67
N SER A 476 5.07 7.94 18.39
CA SER A 476 3.77 8.14 19.07
C SER A 476 2.59 8.14 18.10
N LEU A 477 1.41 7.74 18.56
CA LEU A 477 0.17 7.72 17.77
C LEU A 477 -0.10 9.05 17.04
N ALA A 478 0.11 10.19 17.71
CA ALA A 478 -0.01 11.51 17.09
C ALA A 478 0.97 11.74 15.92
N THR A 479 2.19 11.20 16.02
CA THR A 479 3.17 11.26 14.93
C THR A 479 2.77 10.33 13.79
N GLN A 480 2.29 9.12 14.10
CA GLN A 480 1.81 8.16 13.10
C GLN A 480 0.63 8.73 12.32
N TRP A 481 -0.41 9.22 12.99
CA TRP A 481 -1.57 9.87 12.35
C TRP A 481 -1.17 11.03 11.43
N ARG A 482 -0.27 11.90 11.90
CA ARG A 482 0.21 13.04 11.12
C ARG A 482 1.02 12.60 9.89
N CYS A 483 1.99 11.71 10.07
CA CYS A 483 2.90 11.26 9.01
C CYS A 483 2.20 10.35 7.99
N LEU A 484 1.32 9.45 8.44
CA LEU A 484 0.74 8.41 7.59
C LEU A 484 -0.60 8.82 6.96
N ILE A 485 -1.33 9.77 7.55
CA ILE A 485 -2.68 10.17 7.10
C ILE A 485 -2.74 11.66 6.79
N LEU A 486 -2.56 12.56 7.78
CA LEU A 486 -2.83 13.99 7.57
C LEU A 486 -1.89 14.65 6.55
N GLU A 487 -0.58 14.64 6.77
CA GLU A 487 0.37 15.32 5.87
C GLU A 487 0.28 14.76 4.43
N PRO A 488 0.20 13.44 4.19
CA PRO A 488 -0.04 12.90 2.84
C PRO A 488 -1.37 13.33 2.20
N LEU A 489 -2.45 13.53 2.96
CA LEU A 489 -3.72 14.08 2.44
C LEU A 489 -3.65 15.60 2.20
N GLU A 490 -2.91 16.34 3.01
CA GLU A 490 -2.62 17.77 2.80
C GLU A 490 -1.76 17.98 1.54
N ASP A 491 -0.73 17.15 1.34
CA ASP A 491 0.10 17.19 0.13
C ASP A 491 -0.71 16.80 -1.11
N LEU A 492 -1.53 15.74 -1.04
CA LEU A 492 -2.42 15.32 -2.13
C LEU A 492 -3.39 16.44 -2.53
N SER A 493 -3.92 17.18 -1.54
CA SER A 493 -4.86 18.29 -1.76
C SER A 493 -4.35 19.36 -2.74
N SER A 494 -3.03 19.56 -2.84
CA SER A 494 -2.43 20.50 -3.80
C SER A 494 -2.58 20.08 -5.28
N SER A 495 -2.88 18.81 -5.53
CA SER A 495 -2.97 18.21 -6.88
C SER A 495 -4.40 17.87 -7.31
N LEU A 496 -5.39 18.06 -6.44
CA LEU A 496 -6.80 17.78 -6.74
C LEU A 496 -7.46 18.95 -7.49
N LEU A 497 -8.17 18.62 -8.57
CA LEU A 497 -8.93 19.60 -9.36
C LEU A 497 -10.29 19.96 -8.75
N ALA A 498 -10.80 19.13 -7.84
CA ALA A 498 -12.07 19.29 -7.16
C ALA A 498 -11.97 18.72 -5.72
N PRO A 499 -12.88 19.11 -4.80
CA PRO A 499 -12.93 18.50 -3.48
C PRO A 499 -13.20 16.99 -3.55
N LEU A 500 -12.64 16.23 -2.60
CA LEU A 500 -12.76 14.78 -2.50
C LEU A 500 -13.33 14.39 -1.13
N ASP A 501 -14.45 13.67 -1.13
CA ASP A 501 -15.02 13.12 0.11
C ASP A 501 -14.51 11.69 0.34
N LEU A 502 -13.93 11.45 1.51
CA LEU A 502 -13.45 10.13 1.92
C LEU A 502 -14.04 9.77 3.28
N VAL A 503 -14.53 8.54 3.42
CA VAL A 503 -15.00 8.03 4.72
C VAL A 503 -14.08 6.92 5.21
N LEU A 504 -13.67 7.02 6.47
CA LEU A 504 -13.03 5.94 7.23
C LEU A 504 -14.07 5.25 8.11
N VAL A 505 -14.03 3.92 8.19
CA VAL A 505 -14.92 3.15 9.09
C VAL A 505 -14.08 2.47 10.17
N VAL A 506 -14.35 2.81 11.43
CA VAL A 506 -13.63 2.33 12.61
C VAL A 506 -14.62 1.63 13.54
N ASP A 507 -14.62 0.30 13.54
CA ASP A 507 -15.57 -0.49 14.32
C ASP A 507 -14.99 -0.94 15.67
N ALA A 508 -15.85 -0.96 16.70
CA ALA A 508 -15.58 -1.53 18.01
C ALA A 508 -14.40 -0.87 18.77
N LEU A 509 -14.37 0.47 18.83
CA LEU A 509 -13.28 1.21 19.49
C LEU A 509 -13.08 0.85 20.98
N ASP A 510 -14.12 0.35 21.65
CA ASP A 510 -14.04 -0.21 23.02
C ASP A 510 -13.27 -1.55 23.11
N GLU A 511 -12.77 -2.10 22.01
CA GLU A 511 -12.00 -3.35 21.98
C GLU A 511 -10.48 -3.15 22.07
N LEU A 512 -10.02 -1.90 22.17
CA LEU A 512 -8.65 -1.54 22.55
C LEU A 512 -8.36 -1.81 24.04
N GLN A 513 -7.17 -2.34 24.34
CA GLN A 513 -6.77 -2.69 25.73
C GLN A 513 -6.50 -1.50 26.66
N SER A 514 -6.29 -0.28 26.14
CA SER A 514 -5.93 0.91 26.94
C SER A 514 -6.96 2.03 26.75
N PRO A 515 -7.71 2.41 27.81
CA PRO A 515 -8.61 3.55 27.79
C PRO A 515 -7.92 4.88 27.41
N GLU A 516 -6.65 5.03 27.77
CA GLU A 516 -5.83 6.19 27.42
C GLU A 516 -5.55 6.24 25.91
N ALA A 517 -5.28 5.09 25.29
CA ALA A 517 -5.12 4.97 23.85
C ALA A 517 -6.45 5.23 23.11
N VAL A 518 -7.59 4.78 23.65
CA VAL A 518 -8.92 5.09 23.10
C VAL A 518 -9.17 6.60 23.08
N ILE A 519 -8.96 7.27 24.21
CA ILE A 519 -9.09 8.74 24.32
C ILE A 519 -8.18 9.45 23.32
N HIS A 520 -6.91 9.03 23.24
CA HIS A 520 -5.94 9.63 22.32
C HIS A 520 -6.33 9.41 20.84
N LEU A 521 -6.89 8.26 20.48
CA LEU A 521 -7.36 8.01 19.12
C LEU A 521 -8.57 8.90 18.75
N ILE A 522 -9.53 9.09 19.66
CA ILE A 522 -10.67 10.01 19.46
C ILE A 522 -10.16 11.43 19.13
N ASP A 523 -9.19 11.91 19.89
CA ASP A 523 -8.59 13.24 19.71
C ASP A 523 -7.93 13.40 18.34
N LEU A 524 -7.19 12.38 17.89
CA LEU A 524 -6.53 12.38 16.58
C LEU A 524 -7.54 12.35 15.44
N LEU A 525 -8.52 11.44 15.47
CA LEU A 525 -9.55 11.34 14.44
C LEU A 525 -10.32 12.66 14.28
N LEU A 526 -10.61 13.37 15.38
CA LEU A 526 -11.24 14.70 15.37
C LEU A 526 -10.39 15.80 14.74
N THR A 527 -9.09 15.60 14.51
CA THR A 527 -8.26 16.55 13.75
C THR A 527 -8.43 16.43 12.23
N ALA A 528 -9.16 15.42 11.73
CA ALA A 528 -9.50 15.29 10.31
C ALA A 528 -10.19 16.53 9.73
N LYS A 529 -10.99 17.25 10.53
CA LYS A 529 -11.64 18.53 10.16
C LYS A 529 -10.70 19.69 9.78
N LYS A 530 -9.38 19.51 9.90
CA LYS A 530 -8.38 20.48 9.43
C LYS A 530 -8.19 20.43 7.90
N LEU A 531 -8.46 19.26 7.30
CA LEU A 531 -8.40 19.08 5.85
C LEU A 531 -9.54 19.88 5.18
N LYS A 532 -9.23 20.54 4.05
CA LYS A 532 -10.16 21.45 3.36
C LYS A 532 -10.61 20.91 2.00
N MET A 533 -9.66 20.56 1.13
CA MET A 533 -9.96 19.97 -0.18
C MET A 533 -10.39 18.52 -0.07
N ILE A 534 -9.89 17.80 0.94
CA ILE A 534 -10.31 16.43 1.23
C ILE A 534 -11.21 16.47 2.46
N GLN A 535 -12.50 16.16 2.30
CA GLN A 535 -13.41 15.99 3.44
C GLN A 535 -13.26 14.58 4.00
N LEU A 536 -12.28 14.40 4.88
CA LEU A 536 -12.09 13.14 5.60
C LEU A 536 -13.11 13.03 6.75
N ARG A 537 -14.06 12.11 6.59
CA ARG A 537 -15.10 11.77 7.57
C ARG A 537 -14.77 10.42 8.22
N VAL A 538 -15.15 10.22 9.48
CA VAL A 538 -14.86 8.99 10.24
C VAL A 538 -16.11 8.49 10.95
N LEU A 539 -16.60 7.31 10.55
CA LEU A 539 -17.59 6.57 11.32
C LEU A 539 -16.85 5.78 12.40
N VAL A 540 -17.26 5.93 13.65
CA VAL A 540 -16.75 5.19 14.81
C VAL A 540 -17.91 4.44 15.45
N THR A 541 -17.73 3.17 15.80
CA THR A 541 -18.67 2.46 16.69
C THR A 541 -18.03 2.13 18.05
N SER A 542 -18.83 2.16 19.11
CA SER A 542 -18.40 1.62 20.41
C SER A 542 -19.56 1.23 21.34
N ARG A 543 -19.26 0.53 22.44
CA ARG A 543 -20.10 0.46 23.63
C ARG A 543 -20.16 1.81 24.37
N ASN A 544 -21.14 1.94 25.26
CA ASN A 544 -21.36 3.12 26.12
C ASN A 544 -20.41 3.16 27.34
N GLU A 545 -19.11 2.93 27.13
CA GLU A 545 -18.13 2.96 28.23
C GLU A 545 -17.87 4.41 28.69
N THR A 546 -17.87 4.64 30.01
CA THR A 546 -17.92 5.98 30.62
C THR A 546 -16.84 6.94 30.11
N HIS A 547 -15.63 6.44 29.88
CA HIS A 547 -14.51 7.25 29.39
C HIS A 547 -14.70 7.68 27.92
N ILE A 548 -15.30 6.83 27.08
CA ILE A 548 -15.63 7.11 25.68
C ILE A 548 -16.78 8.12 25.61
N VAL A 549 -17.86 7.88 26.36
CA VAL A 549 -19.03 8.79 26.41
C VAL A 549 -18.61 10.19 26.84
N LYS A 550 -17.85 10.29 27.94
CA LYS A 550 -17.29 11.56 28.41
C LYS A 550 -16.49 12.24 27.32
N ARG A 551 -15.52 11.53 26.71
CA ARG A 551 -14.60 12.14 25.74
C ARG A 551 -15.31 12.66 24.49
N PHE A 552 -16.26 11.92 23.91
CA PHE A 552 -17.04 12.44 22.78
C PHE A 552 -17.95 13.60 23.16
N SER A 553 -18.57 13.59 24.35
CA SER A 553 -19.45 14.68 24.81
C SER A 553 -18.73 16.02 25.02
N GLU A 554 -17.42 15.99 25.28
CA GLU A 554 -16.56 17.17 25.45
C GLU A 554 -16.12 17.80 24.12
N GLN A 555 -16.52 17.27 22.95
CA GLN A 555 -15.92 17.64 21.66
C GLN A 555 -16.91 18.21 20.64
N SER A 556 -16.44 19.21 19.89
CA SER A 556 -17.12 19.75 18.72
C SER A 556 -16.68 19.05 17.44
N GLY A 557 -17.61 18.83 16.51
CA GLY A 557 -17.35 18.09 15.26
C GLY A 557 -17.80 16.61 15.29
N VAL A 558 -18.59 16.22 16.31
CA VAL A 558 -19.14 14.87 16.50
C VAL A 558 -20.66 14.90 16.29
N THR A 559 -21.18 14.06 15.40
CA THR A 559 -22.57 13.60 15.42
C THR A 559 -22.60 12.25 16.15
N TRP A 560 -23.66 11.95 16.90
CA TRP A 560 -23.80 10.66 17.58
C TRP A 560 -25.23 10.13 17.52
N LEU A 561 -25.37 8.81 17.56
CA LEU A 561 -26.65 8.11 17.56
C LEU A 561 -26.58 6.91 18.51
N SER A 562 -27.57 6.76 19.41
CA SER A 562 -27.67 5.59 20.29
C SER A 562 -28.67 4.58 19.73
N LEU A 563 -28.25 3.31 19.56
CA LEU A 563 -29.19 2.23 19.23
C LEU A 563 -30.16 1.88 20.38
N GLU A 564 -30.02 2.55 21.52
CA GLU A 564 -30.90 2.50 22.70
C GLU A 564 -31.92 3.64 22.75
N ASP A 565 -31.80 4.67 21.89
CA ASP A 565 -32.69 5.84 21.94
C ASP A 565 -34.14 5.42 21.63
N GLU A 566 -35.11 5.93 22.40
CA GLU A 566 -36.51 5.49 22.31
C GLU A 566 -37.09 5.63 20.90
N GLY A 567 -36.69 6.68 20.16
CA GLY A 567 -37.07 6.91 18.76
C GLY A 567 -36.63 5.82 17.77
N LEU A 568 -35.61 5.02 18.12
CA LEU A 568 -35.18 3.84 17.34
C LEU A 568 -35.72 2.51 17.90
N SER A 569 -36.48 2.53 19.01
CA SER A 569 -36.97 1.30 19.63
C SER A 569 -37.94 0.55 18.72
N ASP A 570 -38.88 1.26 18.08
CA ASP A 570 -39.92 0.64 17.23
C ASP A 570 -39.40 0.24 15.85
N SER A 571 -38.49 1.02 15.25
CA SER A 571 -37.77 0.61 14.04
C SER A 571 -36.91 -0.63 14.30
N THR A 572 -36.20 -0.69 15.43
CA THR A 572 -35.42 -1.87 15.84
C THR A 572 -36.32 -3.10 16.02
N LYS A 573 -37.49 -2.98 16.67
CA LYS A 573 -38.45 -4.10 16.80
C LYS A 573 -38.95 -4.56 15.43
N ARG A 574 -39.34 -3.63 14.55
CA ARG A 574 -39.77 -3.91 13.17
C ARG A 574 -38.69 -4.64 12.39
N ASP A 575 -37.45 -4.18 12.45
CA ASP A 575 -36.31 -4.77 11.75
C ASP A 575 -35.98 -6.18 12.26
N ILE A 576 -36.01 -6.41 13.58
CA ILE A 576 -35.87 -7.75 14.18
C ILE A 576 -37.02 -8.65 13.72
N SER A 577 -38.24 -8.12 13.63
CA SER A 577 -39.43 -8.85 13.16
C SER A 577 -39.30 -9.30 11.69
N ILE A 578 -38.72 -8.47 10.82
CA ILE A 578 -38.39 -8.81 9.43
C ILE A 578 -37.34 -9.94 9.40
N TYR A 579 -36.24 -9.78 10.15
CA TYR A 579 -35.16 -10.76 10.21
C TYR A 579 -35.64 -12.13 10.73
N VAL A 580 -36.37 -12.15 11.84
CA VAL A 580 -36.89 -13.38 12.46
C VAL A 580 -37.85 -14.11 11.53
N ARG A 581 -38.84 -13.41 10.93
CA ARG A 581 -39.78 -14.08 10.02
C ARG A 581 -39.08 -14.66 8.80
N HIS A 582 -38.12 -13.95 8.19
CA HIS A 582 -37.36 -14.49 7.07
C HIS A 582 -36.49 -15.69 7.47
N LYS A 583 -35.86 -15.66 8.65
CA LYS A 583 -35.08 -16.81 9.12
C LYS A 583 -35.95 -18.02 9.45
N LEU A 584 -37.14 -17.82 10.02
CA LEU A 584 -38.09 -18.89 10.26
C LEU A 584 -38.66 -19.46 8.96
N SER A 585 -38.95 -18.64 7.93
CA SER A 585 -39.40 -19.16 6.63
C SER A 585 -38.34 -20.01 5.93
N LEU A 586 -37.05 -19.67 6.06
CA LEU A 586 -35.97 -20.51 5.52
C LEU A 586 -35.84 -21.85 6.26
N ILE A 587 -36.12 -21.89 7.56
CA ILE A 587 -36.17 -23.15 8.32
C ILE A 587 -37.39 -23.97 7.90
N ALA A 588 -38.56 -23.32 7.73
CA ALA A 588 -39.78 -23.98 7.27
C ALA A 588 -39.60 -24.63 5.88
N GLU A 589 -38.98 -23.91 4.94
CA GLU A 589 -38.66 -24.42 3.59
C GLU A 589 -37.65 -25.57 3.63
N LYS A 590 -36.62 -25.48 4.48
CA LYS A 590 -35.57 -26.51 4.62
C LYS A 590 -36.11 -27.83 5.19
N GLU A 591 -37.05 -27.77 6.13
CA GLU A 591 -37.62 -28.94 6.83
C GLU A 591 -39.01 -29.38 6.28
N ASP A 592 -39.48 -28.80 5.17
CA ASP A 592 -40.83 -29.02 4.57
C ASP A 592 -42.01 -28.84 5.55
N LEU A 593 -41.88 -27.88 6.47
CA LEU A 593 -42.89 -27.59 7.49
C LEU A 593 -43.97 -26.65 6.95
N LYS A 594 -45.20 -27.15 6.86
CA LYS A 594 -46.38 -26.39 6.45
C LYS A 594 -47.02 -25.66 7.62
N ASP A 595 -47.51 -24.46 7.35
CA ASP A 595 -48.21 -23.58 8.31
C ASP A 595 -47.39 -23.30 9.59
N TRP A 596 -46.05 -23.40 9.51
CA TRP A 596 -45.11 -23.16 10.60
C TRP A 596 -44.21 -21.95 10.31
N PRO A 597 -43.84 -21.15 11.32
CA PRO A 597 -44.34 -21.17 12.70
C PRO A 597 -45.66 -20.44 12.86
N ALA A 598 -46.38 -20.71 13.97
CA ALA A 598 -47.56 -19.92 14.29
C ALA A 598 -47.19 -18.46 14.57
N GLU A 599 -48.09 -17.52 14.26
CA GLU A 599 -47.84 -16.10 14.52
C GLU A 599 -47.76 -15.82 16.03
N GLU A 600 -48.49 -16.55 16.87
CA GLU A 600 -48.37 -16.51 18.33
C GLU A 600 -46.96 -16.87 18.81
N GLU A 601 -46.38 -17.97 18.29
CA GLU A 601 -45.02 -18.42 18.61
C GLU A 601 -43.98 -17.40 18.13
N THR A 602 -44.17 -16.88 16.93
CA THR A 602 -43.34 -15.80 16.35
C THR A 602 -43.37 -14.55 17.23
N GLN A 603 -44.56 -14.11 17.67
CA GLN A 603 -44.71 -12.96 18.56
C GLN A 603 -44.09 -13.18 19.94
N GLN A 604 -44.22 -14.37 20.50
CA GLN A 604 -43.59 -14.71 21.77
C GLN A 604 -42.05 -14.78 21.64
N LEU A 605 -41.51 -15.33 20.53
CA LEU A 605 -40.07 -15.32 20.23
C LEU A 605 -39.51 -13.89 20.08
N LEU A 606 -40.27 -13.00 19.44
CA LEU A 606 -39.92 -11.57 19.32
C LEU A 606 -39.91 -10.87 20.68
N ARG A 607 -40.83 -11.21 21.59
CA ARG A 607 -40.83 -10.73 22.99
C ARG A 607 -39.62 -11.26 23.75
N PHE A 608 -39.33 -12.56 23.65
CA PHE A 608 -38.17 -13.19 24.31
C PHE A 608 -36.83 -12.64 23.81
N SER A 609 -36.78 -12.19 22.55
CA SER A 609 -35.60 -11.53 21.97
C SER A 609 -35.27 -10.16 22.62
N GLY A 610 -36.14 -9.60 23.48
CA GLY A 610 -35.84 -8.42 24.30
C GLY A 610 -35.52 -7.13 23.53
N GLY A 611 -35.79 -7.09 22.22
CA GLY A 611 -35.37 -6.00 21.33
C GLY A 611 -33.91 -6.06 20.88
N LEU A 612 -33.21 -7.19 21.05
CA LEU A 612 -31.80 -7.36 20.71
C LEU A 612 -31.61 -8.31 19.51
N PHE A 613 -30.89 -7.84 18.49
CA PHE A 613 -30.58 -8.62 17.29
C PHE A 613 -29.83 -9.91 17.59
N ILE A 614 -28.86 -9.88 18.52
CA ILE A 614 -28.13 -11.11 18.87
C ILE A 614 -29.03 -12.16 19.54
N ALA A 615 -30.08 -11.75 20.27
CA ALA A 615 -31.04 -12.68 20.86
C ALA A 615 -31.80 -13.41 19.74
N ALA A 616 -32.42 -12.62 18.85
CA ALA A 616 -33.16 -13.13 17.70
C ALA A 616 -32.30 -14.04 16.80
N ALA A 617 -31.07 -13.63 16.49
CA ALA A 617 -30.14 -14.41 15.69
C ALA A 617 -29.69 -15.70 16.38
N THR A 618 -29.44 -15.66 17.69
CA THR A 618 -29.05 -16.86 18.47
C THR A 618 -30.20 -17.86 18.55
N ALA A 619 -31.43 -17.38 18.76
CA ALA A 619 -32.62 -18.23 18.74
C ALA A 619 -32.89 -18.84 17.35
N CYS A 620 -32.81 -18.05 16.28
CA CYS A 620 -32.95 -18.55 14.92
C CYS A 620 -31.88 -19.62 14.60
N ARG A 621 -30.62 -19.42 15.03
CA ARG A 621 -29.54 -20.42 14.87
C ARG A 621 -29.74 -21.67 15.72
N TYR A 622 -30.38 -21.56 16.90
CA TYR A 622 -30.73 -22.72 17.72
C TYR A 622 -31.80 -23.58 17.04
N LEU A 623 -32.81 -22.95 16.43
CA LEU A 623 -33.85 -23.63 15.66
C LEU A 623 -33.31 -24.22 14.34
N GLU A 624 -32.52 -23.46 13.57
CA GLU A 624 -31.86 -23.88 12.31
C GLU A 624 -30.93 -25.09 12.47
N ARG A 625 -30.48 -25.36 13.70
CA ARG A 625 -29.58 -26.46 14.08
C ARG A 625 -30.26 -27.54 14.93
N SER A 626 -31.59 -27.50 15.06
CA SER A 626 -32.38 -28.53 15.70
C SER A 626 -32.89 -29.54 14.69
N ASP A 627 -32.99 -30.81 15.09
CA ASP A 627 -33.57 -31.87 14.27
C ASP A 627 -35.12 -31.79 14.20
N LEU A 628 -35.78 -31.04 15.10
CA LEU A 628 -37.25 -30.85 15.19
C LEU A 628 -37.59 -29.42 15.68
N PRO A 629 -37.41 -28.38 14.84
CA PRO A 629 -37.59 -26.98 15.24
C PRO A 629 -39.03 -26.64 15.65
N GLU A 630 -40.03 -27.35 15.15
CA GLU A 630 -41.44 -27.20 15.48
C GLU A 630 -41.79 -27.67 16.90
N LEU A 631 -41.01 -28.60 17.47
CA LEU A 631 -41.11 -28.97 18.88
C LEU A 631 -40.26 -28.06 19.76
N LYS A 632 -39.09 -27.61 19.26
CA LYS A 632 -38.17 -26.76 20.03
C LYS A 632 -38.64 -25.32 20.16
N LEU A 633 -39.36 -24.75 19.19
CA LEU A 633 -39.85 -23.37 19.29
C LEU A 633 -40.81 -23.17 20.49
N PRO A 634 -41.85 -24.00 20.71
CA PRO A 634 -42.67 -23.94 21.92
C PRO A 634 -41.89 -24.11 23.23
N GLU A 635 -40.97 -25.08 23.30
CA GLU A 635 -40.12 -25.31 24.50
C GLU A 635 -39.23 -24.10 24.81
N PHE A 636 -38.56 -23.56 23.79
CA PHE A 636 -37.64 -22.43 23.90
C PHE A 636 -38.33 -21.16 24.38
N VAL A 637 -39.51 -20.91 23.82
CA VAL A 637 -40.27 -19.69 24.07
C VAL A 637 -41.04 -19.74 25.39
N SER A 638 -41.59 -20.89 25.77
CA SER A 638 -42.28 -21.07 27.06
C SER A 638 -41.33 -21.03 28.27
N ALA A 639 -40.06 -21.39 28.08
CA ALA A 639 -39.04 -21.27 29.11
C ALA A 639 -38.54 -19.83 29.34
N GLY A 640 -38.86 -18.89 28.43
CA GLY A 640 -38.48 -17.48 28.54
C GLY A 640 -39.17 -16.78 29.73
N ARG A 641 -38.45 -16.64 30.85
CA ARG A 641 -38.98 -16.05 32.09
C ARG A 641 -39.12 -14.52 32.02
N SER A 642 -40.25 -14.08 31.45
CA SER A 642 -40.76 -12.70 31.50
C SER A 642 -40.01 -11.65 30.66
N ALA A 643 -40.65 -10.50 30.47
CA ALA A 643 -40.29 -9.44 29.52
C ALA A 643 -39.16 -8.52 30.02
N ASN A 644 -38.03 -9.10 30.41
CA ASN A 644 -36.84 -8.33 30.80
C ASN A 644 -36.24 -7.61 29.58
N LYS A 645 -35.94 -6.32 29.70
CA LYS A 645 -35.29 -5.53 28.63
C LYS A 645 -33.75 -5.64 28.72
N GLY A 646 -33.08 -5.51 27.58
CA GLY A 646 -31.61 -5.43 27.53
C GLY A 646 -30.93 -6.79 27.76
N THR A 647 -29.74 -6.78 28.36
CA THR A 647 -28.86 -7.96 28.47
C THR A 647 -29.46 -9.12 29.27
N ALA A 648 -30.40 -8.87 30.18
CA ALA A 648 -31.07 -9.93 30.94
C ALA A 648 -31.78 -10.96 30.03
N ALA A 649 -32.43 -10.52 28.94
CA ALA A 649 -33.05 -11.44 27.97
C ALA A 649 -32.01 -12.32 27.23
N LEU A 650 -30.80 -11.80 27.01
CA LEU A 650 -29.69 -12.61 26.48
C LEU A 650 -29.20 -13.63 27.50
N ASP A 651 -29.07 -13.20 28.75
CA ASP A 651 -28.54 -14.05 29.84
C ASP A 651 -29.52 -15.19 30.16
N ASP A 652 -30.83 -14.94 30.08
CA ASP A 652 -31.88 -15.96 30.19
C ASP A 652 -31.86 -16.93 28.99
N MET A 653 -31.63 -16.42 27.77
CA MET A 653 -31.46 -17.26 26.56
C MET A 653 -30.19 -18.12 26.59
N TYR A 654 -29.08 -17.56 27.07
CA TYR A 654 -27.83 -18.31 27.28
C TYR A 654 -28.05 -19.42 28.31
N ARG A 655 -28.66 -19.11 29.46
CA ARG A 655 -29.00 -20.09 30.50
C ARG A 655 -29.90 -21.21 29.98
N TYR A 656 -30.95 -20.91 29.23
CA TYR A 656 -31.85 -21.94 28.70
C TYR A 656 -31.14 -22.99 27.84
N ILE A 657 -30.38 -22.56 26.83
CA ILE A 657 -29.70 -23.50 25.91
C ILE A 657 -28.58 -24.26 26.65
N LEU A 658 -27.88 -23.62 27.59
CA LEU A 658 -26.85 -24.26 28.41
C LEU A 658 -27.43 -25.31 29.37
N ASP A 659 -28.62 -25.08 29.95
CA ASP A 659 -29.33 -26.07 30.78
C ASP A 659 -29.76 -27.31 29.97
N ARG A 660 -30.21 -27.13 28.72
CA ARG A 660 -30.52 -28.25 27.81
C ARG A 660 -29.28 -29.11 27.54
N MET A 661 -28.11 -28.50 27.35
CA MET A 661 -26.85 -29.24 27.22
C MET A 661 -26.50 -30.07 28.49
N LEU A 662 -26.84 -29.58 29.69
CA LEU A 662 -26.54 -30.28 30.96
C LEU A 662 -27.64 -31.24 31.45
N THR A 663 -28.73 -31.41 30.71
CA THR A 663 -29.83 -32.32 31.11
C THR A 663 -29.91 -33.59 30.27
N GLU A 664 -29.12 -33.70 29.20
CA GLU A 664 -29.09 -34.84 28.27
C GLU A 664 -27.77 -35.65 28.38
N GLY A 665 -27.55 -36.38 29.49
CA GLY A 665 -26.37 -37.25 29.63
C GLY A 665 -26.25 -38.03 30.94
N THR A 666 -25.53 -39.15 30.92
CA THR A 666 -25.36 -40.08 32.08
C THR A 666 -24.19 -39.78 33.03
N ASP A 667 -23.37 -38.77 32.78
CA ASP A 667 -22.35 -38.30 33.73
C ASP A 667 -22.17 -36.77 33.65
N LEU A 668 -23.01 -36.06 34.41
CA LEU A 668 -23.13 -34.60 34.29
C LEU A 668 -21.91 -33.84 34.80
N ASP A 669 -21.15 -34.41 35.74
CA ASP A 669 -20.01 -33.72 36.34
C ASP A 669 -18.75 -33.85 35.47
N GLU A 670 -18.55 -34.97 34.77
CA GLU A 670 -17.50 -35.09 33.75
C GLU A 670 -17.77 -34.12 32.57
N ILE A 671 -19.03 -34.02 32.12
CA ILE A 671 -19.45 -33.09 31.05
C ILE A 671 -19.18 -31.63 31.44
N LYS A 672 -19.54 -31.20 32.67
CA LYS A 672 -19.24 -29.84 33.18
C LYS A 672 -17.73 -29.57 33.21
N GLN A 673 -16.92 -30.56 33.62
CA GLN A 673 -15.47 -30.40 33.65
C GLN A 673 -14.90 -30.23 32.24
N TYR A 674 -15.30 -31.05 31.26
CA TYR A 674 -14.88 -30.87 29.87
C TYR A 674 -15.37 -29.54 29.28
N PHE A 675 -16.61 -29.13 29.56
CA PHE A 675 -17.14 -27.82 29.15
C PHE A 675 -16.23 -26.70 29.64
N LYS A 676 -15.90 -26.64 30.94
CA LYS A 676 -15.03 -25.59 31.49
C LYS A 676 -13.65 -25.55 30.85
N VAL A 677 -13.04 -26.71 30.59
CA VAL A 677 -11.70 -26.80 30.01
C VAL A 677 -11.71 -26.44 28.51
N ILE A 678 -12.65 -26.97 27.73
CA ILE A 678 -12.76 -26.76 26.28
C ILE A 678 -13.25 -25.35 25.97
N VAL A 679 -14.38 -24.93 26.53
CA VAL A 679 -14.95 -23.60 26.31
C VAL A 679 -14.06 -22.53 26.93
N GLY A 680 -13.51 -22.76 28.12
CA GLY A 680 -12.50 -21.89 28.71
C GLY A 680 -11.31 -21.66 27.77
N THR A 681 -10.79 -22.72 27.16
CA THR A 681 -9.72 -22.62 26.13
C THR A 681 -10.16 -21.76 24.94
N ILE A 682 -11.34 -22.02 24.36
CA ILE A 682 -11.88 -21.26 23.21
C ILE A 682 -12.03 -19.76 23.57
N LEU A 683 -12.53 -19.44 24.76
CA LEU A 683 -12.78 -18.05 25.17
C LEU A 683 -11.50 -17.24 25.37
N ILE A 684 -10.44 -17.85 25.92
CA ILE A 684 -9.22 -17.15 26.35
C ILE A 684 -8.02 -17.30 25.39
N SER A 685 -8.16 -18.09 24.33
CA SER A 685 -7.13 -18.22 23.29
C SER A 685 -6.90 -16.88 22.58
N ARG A 686 -5.64 -16.60 22.18
CA ARG A 686 -5.26 -15.33 21.52
C ARG A 686 -5.52 -15.33 20.01
N GLU A 687 -5.58 -16.52 19.43
CA GLU A 687 -6.04 -16.78 18.08
C GLU A 687 -7.16 -17.83 18.14
N PRO A 688 -8.16 -17.79 17.25
CA PRO A 688 -9.13 -18.87 17.10
C PRO A 688 -8.45 -20.22 16.86
N LEU A 689 -8.81 -21.24 17.64
CA LEU A 689 -8.28 -22.60 17.52
C LEU A 689 -9.34 -23.55 16.94
N SER A 690 -8.88 -24.48 16.11
CA SER A 690 -9.65 -25.59 15.54
C SER A 690 -9.87 -26.72 16.55
N ILE A 691 -10.75 -27.68 16.20
CA ILE A 691 -10.99 -28.86 17.06
C ILE A 691 -9.72 -29.69 17.18
N SER A 692 -8.95 -29.85 16.09
CA SER A 692 -7.67 -30.56 16.08
C SER A 692 -6.61 -29.90 16.97
N GLU A 693 -6.44 -28.57 16.88
CA GLU A 693 -5.47 -27.85 17.72
C GLU A 693 -5.85 -27.91 19.21
N ILE A 694 -7.14 -27.84 19.55
CA ILE A 694 -7.62 -28.02 20.93
C ILE A 694 -7.42 -29.47 21.40
N ALA A 695 -7.71 -30.46 20.55
CA ALA A 695 -7.48 -31.88 20.85
C ALA A 695 -6.02 -32.16 21.20
N GLU A 696 -5.09 -31.61 20.42
CA GLU A 696 -3.65 -31.71 20.64
C GLU A 696 -3.20 -31.02 21.93
N LEU A 697 -3.63 -29.78 22.18
CA LEU A 697 -3.28 -29.03 23.41
C LEU A 697 -3.77 -29.72 24.69
N LEU A 698 -5.02 -30.17 24.70
CA LEU A 698 -5.65 -30.76 25.88
C LEU A 698 -5.29 -32.25 26.05
N GLY A 699 -4.66 -32.88 25.05
CA GLY A 699 -4.41 -34.32 25.04
C GLY A 699 -5.70 -35.16 24.95
N LEU A 700 -6.78 -34.59 24.40
CA LEU A 700 -8.11 -35.21 24.33
C LEU A 700 -8.47 -35.54 22.88
N PRO A 701 -8.87 -36.77 22.54
CA PRO A 701 -9.34 -37.10 21.20
C PRO A 701 -10.55 -36.25 20.77
N SER A 702 -10.57 -35.75 19.52
CA SER A 702 -11.62 -34.86 18.97
C SER A 702 -13.05 -35.36 19.18
N ARG A 703 -13.25 -36.69 19.26
CA ARG A 703 -14.52 -37.34 19.59
C ARG A 703 -15.11 -36.98 20.96
N TYR A 704 -14.33 -36.44 21.89
CA TYR A 704 -14.83 -35.92 23.17
C TYR A 704 -15.12 -34.41 23.12
N ILE A 705 -14.47 -33.68 22.21
CA ILE A 705 -14.66 -32.24 22.05
C ILE A 705 -15.94 -31.95 21.25
N ARG A 706 -16.13 -32.62 20.11
CA ARG A 706 -17.27 -32.38 19.22
C ARG A 706 -18.65 -32.55 19.90
N PRO A 707 -18.90 -33.54 20.79
CA PRO A 707 -20.15 -33.63 21.54
C PRO A 707 -20.40 -32.46 22.49
N ILE A 708 -19.35 -31.91 23.14
CA ILE A 708 -19.46 -30.72 24.01
C ILE A 708 -19.77 -29.47 23.19
N LEU A 709 -19.21 -29.37 21.97
CA LEU A 709 -19.43 -28.22 21.09
C LEU A 709 -20.75 -28.28 20.30
N LYS A 710 -21.32 -29.47 20.01
CA LYS A 710 -22.55 -29.62 19.19
C LYS A 710 -23.73 -28.81 19.74
N PRO A 711 -24.08 -28.84 21.06
CA PRO A 711 -25.17 -28.04 21.61
C PRO A 711 -24.87 -26.53 21.62
N LEU A 712 -23.59 -26.15 21.64
CA LEU A 712 -23.13 -24.75 21.66
C LEU A 712 -23.10 -24.12 20.27
N THR A 713 -23.54 -24.81 19.23
CA THR A 713 -23.48 -24.34 17.83
C THR A 713 -24.37 -23.13 17.53
N SER A 714 -25.36 -22.81 18.38
CA SER A 714 -26.05 -21.51 18.34
C SER A 714 -25.09 -20.35 18.67
N PHE A 715 -24.19 -20.55 19.63
CA PHE A 715 -23.22 -19.57 20.16
C PHE A 715 -21.84 -19.61 19.50
N LEU A 716 -21.48 -20.74 18.91
CA LEU A 716 -20.19 -21.00 18.30
C LEU A 716 -20.35 -21.29 16.79
N ILE A 717 -19.47 -20.72 15.99
CA ILE A 717 -19.24 -21.16 14.63
C ILE A 717 -18.25 -22.31 14.74
N VAL A 718 -18.78 -23.53 14.76
CA VAL A 718 -18.04 -24.79 14.75
C VAL A 718 -18.02 -25.31 13.31
N PRO A 719 -16.87 -25.36 12.63
CA PRO A 719 -16.79 -25.88 11.26
C PRO A 719 -17.04 -27.40 11.18
N GLU A 720 -17.42 -27.87 10.00
CA GLU A 720 -17.54 -29.31 9.73
C GLU A 720 -16.18 -30.01 9.79
N SER A 721 -15.14 -29.40 9.20
CA SER A 721 -13.75 -29.88 9.27
C SER A 721 -13.12 -29.54 10.63
N ASP A 722 -12.60 -30.55 11.32
CA ASP A 722 -11.92 -30.40 12.61
C ASP A 722 -10.66 -29.50 12.53
N ASN A 723 -10.14 -29.23 11.32
CA ASN A 723 -8.94 -28.41 11.08
C ASN A 723 -9.23 -26.92 10.79
N ARG A 724 -10.49 -26.49 10.76
CA ARG A 724 -10.85 -25.05 10.65
C ARG A 724 -11.11 -24.44 12.03
N PRO A 725 -10.77 -23.17 12.26
CA PRO A 725 -10.87 -22.55 13.58
C PRO A 725 -12.31 -22.40 14.07
N ILE A 726 -12.52 -22.64 15.36
CA ILE A 726 -13.78 -22.36 16.04
C ILE A 726 -13.84 -20.87 16.37
N GLN A 727 -14.95 -20.22 16.05
CA GLN A 727 -15.15 -18.79 16.34
C GLN A 727 -16.36 -18.59 17.26
N LEU A 728 -16.31 -17.55 18.11
CA LEU A 728 -17.50 -17.08 18.83
C LEU A 728 -18.44 -16.43 17.83
N PHE A 729 -19.73 -16.78 17.85
CA PHE A 729 -20.74 -16.10 17.03
C PHE A 729 -20.86 -14.63 17.44
N HIS A 730 -20.73 -14.32 18.73
CA HIS A 730 -20.67 -12.96 19.25
C HIS A 730 -20.01 -12.90 20.64
N LEU A 731 -19.26 -11.83 20.93
CA LEU A 731 -18.52 -11.67 22.20
C LEU A 731 -19.40 -11.62 23.46
N SER A 732 -20.69 -11.29 23.34
CA SER A 732 -21.60 -11.27 24.50
C SER A 732 -21.79 -12.62 25.19
N PHE A 733 -21.45 -13.73 24.52
CA PHE A 733 -21.39 -15.07 25.11
C PHE A 733 -20.16 -15.25 26.02
N ARG A 734 -18.99 -14.72 25.61
CA ARG A 734 -17.82 -14.61 26.51
C ARG A 734 -18.16 -13.73 27.70
N ASP A 735 -18.69 -12.52 27.44
CA ASP A 735 -19.05 -11.55 28.47
C ASP A 735 -20.12 -12.09 29.45
N PHE A 736 -20.87 -13.14 29.09
CA PHE A 736 -21.79 -13.87 29.96
C PHE A 736 -21.03 -14.91 30.79
N LEU A 737 -20.32 -15.83 30.12
CA LEU A 737 -19.64 -16.96 30.77
C LEU A 737 -18.50 -16.55 31.71
N THR A 738 -17.91 -15.35 31.57
CA THR A 738 -16.84 -14.88 32.47
C THR A 738 -17.30 -13.85 33.51
N ASN A 739 -18.57 -13.47 33.53
CA ASN A 739 -19.13 -12.53 34.52
C ASN A 739 -20.12 -13.23 35.47
N LYS A 740 -19.75 -13.34 36.75
CA LYS A 740 -20.55 -13.93 37.82
C LYS A 740 -21.87 -13.21 38.13
N GLU A 741 -22.02 -11.94 37.76
CA GLU A 741 -23.28 -11.20 37.89
C GLU A 741 -24.30 -11.59 36.81
N ARG A 742 -23.84 -12.21 35.70
CA ARG A 742 -24.67 -12.61 34.56
C ARG A 742 -24.85 -14.13 34.50
N CYS A 743 -23.76 -14.88 34.66
CA CYS A 743 -23.76 -16.34 34.81
C CYS A 743 -23.68 -16.70 36.29
N ASP A 744 -24.83 -16.95 36.90
CA ASP A 744 -25.00 -17.35 38.30
C ASP A 744 -24.80 -18.85 38.56
N ASP A 745 -24.78 -19.67 37.51
CA ASP A 745 -24.41 -21.09 37.59
C ASP A 745 -22.88 -21.27 37.66
N GLU A 746 -22.39 -21.59 38.86
CA GLU A 746 -20.98 -21.94 39.11
C GLU A 746 -20.49 -23.15 38.31
N ALA A 747 -21.37 -24.02 37.79
CA ALA A 747 -20.97 -25.11 36.88
C ALA A 747 -20.60 -24.60 35.48
N MET A 748 -21.16 -23.48 35.04
CA MET A 748 -20.91 -22.86 33.74
C MET A 748 -19.93 -21.69 33.78
N LEU A 749 -19.82 -21.02 34.93
CA LEU A 749 -18.93 -19.87 35.10
C LEU A 749 -17.46 -20.25 34.81
N ILE A 750 -16.88 -19.54 33.83
CA ILE A 750 -15.49 -19.67 33.39
C ILE A 750 -14.63 -18.63 34.12
N ASN A 751 -13.75 -19.11 34.99
CA ASN A 751 -12.75 -18.26 35.65
C ASN A 751 -11.58 -17.99 34.69
N GLU A 752 -11.39 -16.75 34.25
CA GLU A 752 -10.34 -16.40 33.27
C GLU A 752 -8.91 -16.67 33.80
N ASP A 753 -8.64 -16.43 35.09
CA ASP A 753 -7.34 -16.72 35.72
C ASP A 753 -7.04 -18.24 35.74
N GLU A 754 -8.06 -19.08 35.94
CA GLU A 754 -7.94 -20.54 35.88
C GLU A 754 -7.79 -21.06 34.44
N ALA A 755 -8.59 -20.55 33.51
CA ALA A 755 -8.49 -20.91 32.10
C ALA A 755 -7.11 -20.53 31.52
N HIS A 756 -6.57 -19.37 31.88
CA HIS A 756 -5.19 -18.98 31.55
C HIS A 756 -4.13 -19.87 32.22
N ARG A 757 -4.31 -20.30 33.47
CA ARG A 757 -3.40 -21.29 34.09
C ARG A 757 -3.43 -22.63 33.37
N ASN A 758 -4.62 -23.12 33.01
CA ASN A 758 -4.79 -24.37 32.29
C ASN A 758 -4.11 -24.30 30.91
N LEU A 759 -4.37 -23.25 30.12
CA LEU A 759 -3.78 -23.13 28.78
C LEU A 759 -2.27 -22.89 28.81
N PHE A 760 -1.73 -22.18 29.81
CA PHE A 760 -0.29 -22.15 30.08
C PHE A 760 0.29 -23.55 30.29
N ARG A 761 -0.37 -24.37 31.13
CA ARG A 761 0.09 -25.75 31.41
C ARG A 761 0.01 -26.63 30.16
N PHE A 762 -1.10 -26.58 29.44
CA PHE A 762 -1.31 -27.33 28.20
C PHE A 762 -0.27 -26.99 27.13
N CYS A 763 0.05 -25.70 26.92
CA CYS A 763 1.11 -25.31 25.99
C CYS A 763 2.47 -25.93 26.36
N LEU A 764 2.86 -25.88 27.65
CA LEU A 764 4.14 -26.45 28.08
C LEU A 764 4.14 -27.99 28.07
N GLU A 765 3.04 -28.62 28.46
CA GLU A 765 2.88 -30.08 28.47
C GLU A 765 2.88 -30.63 27.02
N TYR A 766 2.18 -29.96 26.09
CA TYR A 766 2.20 -30.27 24.65
C TYR A 766 3.60 -30.12 24.05
N LEU A 767 4.25 -28.96 24.22
CA LEU A 767 5.60 -28.71 23.70
C LEU A 767 6.68 -29.65 24.27
N SER A 768 6.44 -30.22 25.46
CA SER A 768 7.32 -31.20 26.10
C SER A 768 6.92 -32.66 25.86
N SER A 769 5.81 -32.92 25.15
CA SER A 769 5.23 -34.25 24.99
C SER A 769 6.02 -35.16 24.04
N SER A 770 6.71 -34.58 23.06
CA SER A 770 7.57 -35.29 22.11
C SER A 770 8.81 -34.45 21.78
N PRO A 771 10.02 -35.06 21.74
CA PRO A 771 11.23 -34.36 21.34
C PRO A 771 11.21 -33.90 19.87
N SER A 772 10.27 -34.37 19.05
CA SER A 772 10.10 -33.89 17.67
C SER A 772 9.47 -32.50 17.58
N LEU A 773 8.71 -32.06 18.59
CA LEU A 773 7.97 -30.78 18.57
C LEU A 773 8.87 -29.58 18.92
N LEU A 774 9.96 -29.80 19.66
CA LEU A 774 10.99 -28.80 19.96
C LEU A 774 12.38 -29.46 19.98
N LYS A 775 12.99 -29.55 18.80
CA LYS A 775 14.39 -29.96 18.58
C LYS A 775 15.22 -28.79 18.06
N LYS A 776 16.55 -28.89 18.19
CA LYS A 776 17.50 -28.06 17.45
C LYS A 776 17.40 -28.38 15.95
N ASP A 777 17.48 -27.36 15.11
CA ASP A 777 17.30 -27.46 13.65
C ASP A 777 15.95 -28.09 13.30
N ILE A 778 14.86 -27.51 13.84
CA ILE A 778 13.50 -28.06 13.70
C ILE A 778 13.07 -28.14 12.23
N CYS A 779 13.48 -27.16 11.42
CA CYS A 779 13.24 -27.13 9.97
C CYS A 779 14.34 -27.81 9.15
N GLU A 780 15.28 -28.54 9.77
CA GLU A 780 16.33 -29.33 9.11
C GLU A 780 17.05 -28.55 7.98
N LEU A 781 17.53 -27.36 8.33
CA LEU A 781 18.21 -26.42 7.43
C LEU A 781 19.66 -26.85 7.18
N ASN A 782 20.26 -27.66 8.06
CA ASN A 782 21.62 -28.21 8.01
C ASN A 782 22.77 -27.19 8.06
N HIS A 783 22.56 -25.93 7.64
CA HIS A 783 23.58 -24.88 7.59
C HIS A 783 23.28 -23.76 8.60
N PRO A 784 24.07 -23.65 9.69
CA PRO A 784 24.01 -22.52 10.61
C PRO A 784 24.32 -21.21 9.87
N GLY A 785 23.38 -20.25 9.90
CA GLY A 785 23.52 -18.95 9.24
C GLY A 785 22.74 -18.79 7.92
N THR A 786 21.93 -19.78 7.52
CA THR A 786 20.95 -19.63 6.42
C THR A 786 20.10 -18.37 6.63
N LEU A 787 19.97 -17.53 5.59
CA LEU A 787 19.20 -16.29 5.70
C LEU A 787 17.70 -16.60 5.76
N SER A 788 16.94 -15.83 6.54
CA SER A 788 15.47 -16.00 6.64
C SER A 788 14.77 -15.92 5.27
N SER A 789 15.32 -15.14 4.33
CA SER A 789 14.85 -15.04 2.94
C SER A 789 15.10 -16.26 2.07
N GLU A 790 15.97 -17.18 2.49
CA GLU A 790 16.33 -18.41 1.77
C GLU A 790 15.50 -19.63 2.25
N ILE A 791 14.76 -19.47 3.36
CA ILE A 791 13.94 -20.53 3.95
C ILE A 791 12.57 -20.57 3.25
N GLN A 792 12.23 -21.72 2.67
CA GLN A 792 10.91 -21.96 2.07
C GLN A 792 9.82 -21.97 3.17
N ARG A 793 8.76 -21.17 2.99
CA ARG A 793 7.68 -21.03 3.99
C ARG A 793 6.91 -22.32 4.16
N GLU A 794 6.77 -23.08 3.10
CA GLU A 794 6.12 -24.39 3.02
C GLU A 794 6.79 -25.35 4.02
N LYS A 795 8.12 -25.40 4.03
CA LYS A 795 8.91 -26.22 4.96
C LYS A 795 8.69 -25.79 6.42
N VAL A 796 8.53 -24.49 6.69
CA VAL A 796 8.23 -23.98 8.04
C VAL A 796 6.83 -24.41 8.48
N ILE A 797 5.84 -24.36 7.58
CA ILE A 797 4.45 -24.78 7.86
C ILE A 797 4.38 -26.30 8.11
N GLU A 798 5.12 -27.10 7.34
CA GLU A 798 5.19 -28.56 7.49
C GLU A 798 5.89 -28.99 8.79
N GLN A 799 7.01 -28.36 9.14
CA GLN A 799 7.85 -28.77 10.29
C GLN A 799 7.44 -28.10 11.61
N ILE A 800 6.68 -27.01 11.57
CA ILE A 800 6.19 -26.29 12.76
C ILE A 800 4.66 -26.21 12.70
N PRO A 801 3.93 -27.27 13.13
CA PRO A 801 2.47 -27.29 13.15
C PRO A 801 1.87 -26.11 13.91
N ARG A 802 0.66 -25.68 13.53
CA ARG A 802 -0.03 -24.53 14.13
C ARG A 802 -0.11 -24.60 15.66
N THR A 803 -0.36 -25.77 16.23
CA THR A 803 -0.38 -26.00 17.68
C THR A 803 0.97 -25.70 18.36
N VAL A 804 2.09 -26.02 17.70
CA VAL A 804 3.45 -25.65 18.15
C VAL A 804 3.63 -24.13 18.05
N GLN A 805 3.24 -23.52 16.93
CA GLN A 805 3.32 -22.07 16.74
C GLN A 805 2.53 -21.32 17.82
N TYR A 806 1.28 -21.69 18.05
CA TYR A 806 0.41 -21.12 19.10
C TYR A 806 1.04 -21.28 20.48
N SER A 807 1.45 -22.50 20.83
CA SER A 807 2.05 -22.80 22.13
C SER A 807 3.30 -21.96 22.35
N CYS A 808 4.21 -21.89 21.37
CA CYS A 808 5.43 -21.10 21.45
C CYS A 808 5.16 -19.58 21.55
N GLN A 809 4.17 -19.05 20.84
CA GLN A 809 3.85 -17.61 20.91
C GLN A 809 3.20 -17.22 22.25
N TYR A 810 2.28 -18.04 22.78
CA TYR A 810 1.35 -17.57 23.81
C TYR A 810 1.51 -18.16 25.21
N TRP A 811 2.31 -19.20 25.42
CA TRP A 811 2.47 -19.82 26.76
C TRP A 811 2.87 -18.80 27.84
N ALA A 812 3.86 -17.94 27.57
CA ALA A 812 4.36 -16.95 28.51
C ALA A 812 3.35 -15.81 28.77
N LEU A 813 2.46 -15.57 27.80
CA LEU A 813 1.38 -14.60 27.91
C LEU A 813 0.23 -15.13 28.75
N HIS A 814 -0.13 -16.41 28.61
CA HIS A 814 -1.10 -17.05 29.50
C HIS A 814 -0.61 -17.09 30.96
N LEU A 815 0.68 -17.33 31.21
CA LEU A 815 1.29 -17.21 32.53
C LEU A 815 1.19 -15.80 33.14
N LYS A 816 1.19 -14.74 32.32
CA LYS A 816 0.97 -13.35 32.79
C LYS A 816 -0.46 -13.15 33.28
N TYR A 817 -1.45 -13.64 32.54
CA TYR A 817 -2.86 -13.41 32.85
C TYR A 817 -3.41 -14.33 33.95
N ALA A 818 -2.76 -15.47 34.18
CA ALA A 818 -2.99 -16.44 35.26
C ALA A 818 -2.98 -15.92 36.73
N ASN A 819 -2.81 -14.60 36.95
CA ASN A 819 -2.77 -13.92 38.26
C ASN A 819 -2.04 -14.71 39.37
N THR A 820 -0.75 -14.98 39.14
CA THR A 820 0.11 -15.87 39.94
C THR A 820 0.34 -15.44 41.41
N SER A 821 -0.27 -14.33 41.85
CA SER A 821 0.02 -13.60 43.09
C SER A 821 -0.24 -14.35 44.40
N LYS A 822 -1.01 -15.44 44.41
CA LYS A 822 -1.32 -16.24 45.61
C LYS A 822 -0.90 -17.72 45.56
N SER A 823 -0.44 -18.24 44.41
CA SER A 823 -0.11 -19.67 44.28
C SER A 823 0.89 -20.04 43.18
N GLY A 824 1.43 -19.08 42.42
CA GLY A 824 2.14 -19.35 41.15
C GLY A 824 3.52 -20.02 41.23
N ALA A 825 3.94 -20.54 42.38
CA ALA A 825 5.27 -21.14 42.54
C ALA A 825 5.45 -22.40 41.68
N MET A 826 4.39 -23.20 41.50
CA MET A 826 4.39 -24.38 40.64
C MET A 826 4.49 -23.99 39.16
N GLU A 827 3.75 -22.95 38.74
CA GLU A 827 3.74 -22.44 37.38
C GLU A 827 5.09 -21.81 37.00
N ILE A 828 5.68 -21.02 37.90
CA ILE A 828 7.04 -20.47 37.72
C ILE A 828 8.07 -21.59 37.64
N SER A 829 7.97 -22.64 38.46
CA SER A 829 8.86 -23.81 38.39
C SER A 829 8.73 -24.56 37.06
N LYS A 830 7.50 -24.76 36.55
CA LYS A 830 7.27 -25.35 35.22
C LYS A 830 7.88 -24.51 34.10
N ALA A 831 7.65 -23.19 34.12
CA ALA A 831 8.24 -22.28 33.15
C ALA A 831 9.77 -22.30 33.20
N PHE A 832 10.37 -22.31 34.39
CA PHE A 832 11.82 -22.41 34.55
C PHE A 832 12.37 -23.72 33.97
N ASN A 833 11.78 -24.88 34.33
CA ASN A 833 12.21 -26.19 33.82
C ASN A 833 12.12 -26.28 32.29
N PHE A 834 11.06 -25.72 31.70
CA PHE A 834 10.90 -25.63 30.26
C PHE A 834 12.01 -24.78 29.62
N ILE A 835 12.26 -23.57 30.14
CA ILE A 835 13.32 -22.66 29.64
C ILE A 835 14.70 -23.31 29.78
N SER A 836 15.03 -23.92 30.93
CA SER A 836 16.31 -24.59 31.18
C SER A 836 16.63 -25.70 30.17
N THR A 837 15.60 -26.26 29.53
CA THR A 837 15.73 -27.37 28.57
C THR A 837 15.54 -26.92 27.11
N HIS A 838 14.62 -25.99 26.85
CA HIS A 838 14.16 -25.63 25.50
C HIS A 838 14.29 -24.14 25.13
N LEU A 839 14.97 -23.28 25.90
CA LEU A 839 15.13 -21.85 25.59
C LEU A 839 15.59 -21.59 24.14
N LEU A 840 16.63 -22.30 23.68
CA LEU A 840 17.15 -22.12 22.32
C LEU A 840 16.19 -22.67 21.26
N HIS A 841 15.57 -23.84 21.49
CA HIS A 841 14.57 -24.42 20.59
C HIS A 841 13.34 -23.52 20.43
N TRP A 842 12.90 -22.88 21.53
CA TRP A 842 11.78 -21.94 21.55
C TRP A 842 12.10 -20.65 20.79
N ILE A 843 13.29 -20.08 20.98
CA ILE A 843 13.77 -18.92 20.22
C ILE A 843 13.89 -19.28 18.73
N GLU A 844 14.43 -20.45 18.40
CA GLU A 844 14.56 -20.94 17.02
C GLU A 844 13.21 -20.97 16.30
N VAL A 845 12.18 -21.60 16.90
CA VAL A 845 10.81 -21.62 16.37
C VAL A 845 10.27 -20.20 16.17
N LEU A 846 10.37 -19.32 17.17
CA LEU A 846 9.86 -17.96 17.08
C LEU A 846 10.61 -17.11 16.03
N THR A 847 11.90 -17.36 15.80
CA THR A 847 12.65 -16.74 14.71
C THR A 847 12.20 -17.26 13.34
N LEU A 848 12.00 -18.57 13.18
CA LEU A 848 11.60 -19.19 11.92
C LEU A 848 10.21 -18.76 11.44
N ILE A 849 9.28 -18.49 12.36
CA ILE A 849 7.94 -17.94 12.05
C ILE A 849 7.89 -16.40 12.02
N GLY A 850 9.03 -15.70 12.15
CA GLY A 850 9.10 -14.24 12.09
C GLY A 850 8.54 -13.50 13.31
N ARG A 851 8.42 -14.17 14.46
CA ARG A 851 7.82 -13.66 15.71
C ARG A 851 8.81 -13.56 16.87
N ILE A 852 10.06 -13.20 16.59
CA ILE A 852 11.13 -13.06 17.61
C ILE A 852 10.79 -12.01 18.69
N ASP A 853 10.00 -10.99 18.35
CA ASP A 853 9.45 -9.99 19.29
C ASP A 853 8.70 -10.66 20.46
N ASP A 854 7.99 -11.77 20.22
CA ASP A 854 7.25 -12.50 21.26
C ASP A 854 8.20 -13.22 22.23
N ALA A 855 9.37 -13.67 21.77
CA ALA A 855 10.40 -14.23 22.63
C ALA A 855 10.96 -13.17 23.59
N VAL A 856 11.25 -11.97 23.06
CA VAL A 856 11.74 -10.83 23.85
C VAL A 856 10.69 -10.39 24.87
N ALA A 857 9.42 -10.25 24.45
CA ALA A 857 8.32 -9.90 25.33
C ALA A 857 8.08 -10.97 26.42
N GLY A 858 8.12 -12.25 26.05
CA GLY A 858 8.02 -13.38 26.97
C GLY A 858 9.13 -13.38 28.02
N ILE A 859 10.40 -13.27 27.61
CA ILE A 859 11.55 -13.23 28.53
C ILE A 859 11.48 -12.02 29.47
N ALA A 860 11.16 -10.83 28.95
CA ALA A 860 10.97 -9.63 29.77
C ALA A 860 9.84 -9.83 30.79
N LYS A 861 8.74 -10.48 30.38
CA LYS A 861 7.60 -10.75 31.27
C LYS A 861 7.94 -11.77 32.34
N LEU A 862 8.65 -12.85 32.02
CA LEU A 862 9.11 -13.87 32.97
C LEU A 862 10.00 -13.25 34.05
N LYS A 863 10.96 -12.39 33.66
CA LYS A 863 11.77 -11.59 34.61
C LYS A 863 10.90 -10.79 35.58
N SER A 864 9.85 -10.12 35.10
CA SER A 864 8.94 -9.34 35.96
C SER A 864 8.21 -10.20 37.01
N VAL A 865 7.85 -11.44 36.68
CA VAL A 865 7.16 -12.36 37.61
C VAL A 865 8.13 -12.86 38.68
N THR A 866 9.36 -13.23 38.30
CA THR A 866 10.38 -13.71 39.26
C THR A 866 10.79 -12.66 40.30
N VAL A 867 10.82 -11.37 39.93
CA VAL A 867 11.15 -10.28 40.87
C VAL A 867 10.06 -10.11 41.92
N VAL A 868 8.77 -10.17 41.53
CA VAL A 868 7.65 -10.05 42.48
C VAL A 868 7.66 -11.19 43.50
N SER A 869 7.93 -12.43 43.07
CA SER A 869 7.99 -13.59 43.97
C SER A 869 9.12 -13.54 45.01
N GLN A 870 10.23 -12.83 44.73
CA GLN A 870 11.31 -12.65 45.71
C GLN A 870 11.02 -11.57 46.76
N VAL A 871 10.11 -10.63 46.45
CA VAL A 871 9.67 -9.61 47.40
C VAL A 871 8.63 -10.21 48.36
N SER A 872 7.66 -10.98 47.85
CA SER A 872 6.64 -11.64 48.69
C SER A 872 7.17 -12.80 49.54
N SER A 873 8.39 -13.29 49.30
CA SER A 873 9.05 -14.30 50.15
C SER A 873 10.00 -13.68 51.19
N ARG A 874 10.05 -12.35 51.29
CA ARG A 874 10.85 -11.58 52.25
C ARG A 874 10.01 -10.70 53.20
N SER A 875 8.69 -10.71 53.01
CA SER A 875 7.66 -10.18 53.89
C SER A 875 6.96 -11.30 54.63
#